data_AF-A0A815FKY2-F1
#
_entry.id   AF-A0A815FKY2-F1
#
_cell.length_a   1.000
_cell.length_b   1.000
_cell.length_c   1.000
_cell.angle_alpha   90.00
_cell.angle_beta   90.00
_cell.angle_gamma   90.00
#
_symmetry.space_group_name_H-M   'P 1'
#
loop_
_entity.id
_entity.type
_entity.pdbx_description
1 polymer ?
#
loop_
_entity_poly.entity_id
_entity_poly.type
_entity_poly.pdbx_seq_one_letter_code
_entity_poly.pdbx_strand_id
1 'polypeptide(L)'
;MSDKIQLTTKQKPSTDGKIDTYIRRAAEHLHIRPWQIISYELTDQIVPRIFYVNYRTSIENNNIQTQHSIGYEHTINNCSKRVNGLLPRCSQIYYLYEYRLDENHFHTYYTDIMTDLSNPNIEGVYEMNVPLDFRLLITLGSICSLRKEQQRTNILSNLYQFDELEFLSLSEQTYLQSGTLQCIYLYIHQDNGKLFIALFIPNNCRVFIGILDSIRENHMPNLNKLLKNECEKRLQKGINTNLLPINEHQFEVKVDTDIQNIWKRFNKIIANHENHFHTYYTDIMTDLSNPNIEGTLQCIYLYIHQDNGKLFIALFIPNNSRVFIGILDSIRENHMPNLNKLLKNECEKRLQKGIDTNLLPINEHQFEVKVDTDIQNIWKRFNKIIANLRENDMETRTLSIYLAMQSNISICDLQSSMLSSLNDYPKVTLSIKDKTNLYKGLDWQRTAARHALQHYANANIILVNMLEQCRYLHIPLGNFPDDPCLFACDLFYARHLIKHNHLLWCSLTDQPDLSGKEQDDYRMLLTADINDQNGNNQHINSTDNIFKNANDEIHSNKQNHPFEINHSGFYPTSCIEFELVDLAICAVLNFQKIHKAEGSNFDLDFGTTVQNPLGGPGVVPSINNTSMTAYDETSQCLPALRLLR
;
A
#
# COMPACT_ATOMS: atom_id res chain seq x y z
N MET A 1 -34.12 -39.43 16.66
CA MET A 1 -34.97 -39.75 15.49
C MET A 1 -35.58 -38.43 15.03
N SER A 2 -35.50 -37.94 13.80
CA SER A 2 -34.87 -38.34 12.53
C SER A 2 -35.42 -37.31 11.51
N ASP A 3 -34.57 -36.72 10.65
CA ASP A 3 -34.77 -36.48 9.20
C ASP A 3 -36.19 -36.12 8.68
N LYS A 4 -36.47 -35.10 7.85
CA LYS A 4 -35.81 -34.64 6.61
C LYS A 4 -36.60 -33.48 5.97
N ILE A 5 -35.88 -32.47 5.47
CA ILE A 5 -35.91 -31.88 4.11
C ILE A 5 -37.20 -32.02 3.27
N GLN A 6 -37.73 -30.89 2.79
CA GLN A 6 -38.07 -30.73 1.36
C GLN A 6 -37.82 -29.30 0.86
N LEU A 7 -36.90 -29.24 -0.11
CA LEU A 7 -36.52 -28.12 -0.96
C LEU A 7 -37.46 -28.01 -2.18
N THR A 8 -37.51 -26.79 -2.72
CA THR A 8 -37.90 -26.37 -4.08
C THR A 8 -39.37 -26.04 -4.35
N THR A 9 -39.60 -24.83 -4.86
CA THR A 9 -40.10 -24.68 -6.23
C THR A 9 -39.47 -23.46 -6.92
N LYS A 10 -38.94 -23.77 -8.11
CA LYS A 10 -38.47 -22.88 -9.17
C LYS A 10 -39.52 -21.82 -9.54
N GLN A 11 -39.06 -20.59 -9.80
CA GLN A 11 -39.59 -19.81 -10.92
C GLN A 11 -38.46 -19.38 -11.86
N LYS A 12 -38.79 -19.38 -13.15
CA LYS A 12 -37.93 -19.42 -14.34
C LYS A 12 -37.14 -18.13 -14.59
N PRO A 13 -36.06 -18.21 -15.42
CA PRO A 13 -35.15 -17.11 -15.68
C PRO A 13 -35.77 -16.16 -16.70
N SER A 14 -35.75 -14.87 -16.38
CA SER A 14 -36.10 -13.80 -17.31
C SER A 14 -34.91 -12.86 -17.39
N THR A 15 -34.25 -12.89 -18.55
CA THR A 15 -33.17 -11.98 -18.98
C THR A 15 -31.87 -12.04 -18.16
N ASP A 16 -31.27 -13.22 -18.02
CA ASP A 16 -29.87 -13.35 -17.59
C ASP A 16 -28.96 -12.82 -18.71
N GLY A 17 -28.76 -11.50 -18.71
CA GLY A 17 -27.87 -10.81 -19.64
C GLY A 17 -26.42 -11.19 -19.38
N LYS A 18 -25.58 -11.13 -20.42
CA LYS A 18 -24.12 -11.36 -20.37
C LYS A 18 -23.39 -10.61 -19.25
N ILE A 19 -23.99 -9.52 -18.74
CA ILE A 19 -23.50 -8.70 -17.63
C ILE A 19 -23.56 -9.46 -16.30
N ASP A 20 -24.59 -10.26 -16.03
CA ASP A 20 -24.73 -10.98 -14.76
C ASP A 20 -23.70 -12.13 -14.67
N THR A 21 -23.46 -12.82 -15.80
CA THR A 21 -22.35 -13.78 -15.91
C THR A 21 -20.97 -13.12 -15.76
N TYR A 22 -20.81 -11.87 -16.22
CA TYR A 22 -19.56 -11.12 -16.09
C TYR A 22 -19.31 -10.70 -14.65
N ILE A 23 -20.30 -10.12 -13.97
CA ILE A 23 -20.22 -9.73 -12.56
C ILE A 23 -19.95 -10.94 -11.68
N ARG A 24 -20.63 -12.07 -11.96
CA ARG A 24 -20.42 -13.31 -11.20
C ARG A 24 -19.00 -13.85 -11.37
N ARG A 25 -18.45 -13.85 -12.58
CA ARG A 25 -17.05 -14.27 -12.82
C ARG A 25 -16.04 -13.32 -12.19
N ALA A 26 -16.29 -12.01 -12.25
CA ALA A 26 -15.44 -11.02 -11.59
C ALA A 26 -15.45 -11.20 -10.07
N ALA A 27 -16.62 -11.44 -9.48
CA ALA A 27 -16.77 -11.76 -8.07
C ALA A 27 -16.05 -13.08 -7.73
N GLU A 28 -16.22 -14.15 -8.51
CA GLU A 28 -15.51 -15.42 -8.32
C GLU A 28 -13.98 -15.23 -8.35
N HIS A 29 -13.45 -14.38 -9.24
CA HIS A 29 -12.02 -14.05 -9.25
C HIS A 29 -11.56 -13.35 -7.98
N LEU A 30 -12.36 -12.40 -7.44
CA LEU A 30 -12.06 -11.73 -6.18
C LEU A 30 -12.14 -12.68 -4.97
N HIS A 31 -13.01 -13.69 -5.01
CA HIS A 31 -13.14 -14.66 -3.90
C HIS A 31 -11.99 -15.68 -3.87
N ILE A 32 -11.44 -16.05 -5.03
CA ILE A 32 -10.46 -17.13 -5.16
C ILE A 32 -9.03 -16.61 -5.14
N ARG A 33 -8.77 -15.45 -5.76
CA ARG A 33 -7.41 -14.93 -5.90
C ARG A 33 -7.06 -13.97 -4.76
N PRO A 34 -5.82 -14.02 -4.25
CA PRO A 34 -5.34 -13.02 -3.29
C PRO A 34 -5.21 -11.66 -3.97
N TRP A 35 -5.57 -10.61 -3.25
CA TRP A 35 -5.58 -9.24 -3.73
C TRP A 35 -4.21 -8.62 -3.49
N GLN A 36 -3.65 -7.97 -4.52
CA GLN A 36 -2.46 -7.14 -4.38
C GLN A 36 -2.92 -5.68 -4.31
N ILE A 37 -2.72 -5.06 -3.16
CA ILE A 37 -3.31 -3.77 -2.87
C ILE A 37 -2.33 -2.69 -3.25
N ILE A 38 -2.77 -1.71 -4.06
CA ILE A 38 -1.91 -0.59 -4.47
C ILE A 38 -1.97 0.51 -3.42
N SER A 39 -3.17 0.89 -2.99
CA SER A 39 -3.39 1.95 -2.02
C SER A 39 -4.65 1.70 -1.20
N TYR A 40 -4.64 2.13 0.04
CA TYR A 40 -5.79 2.28 0.90
C TYR A 40 -6.16 3.76 1.01
N GLU A 41 -7.46 4.02 0.93
CA GLU A 41 -8.05 5.32 1.24
C GLU A 41 -9.02 5.09 2.41
N LEU A 42 -8.83 5.83 3.49
CA LEU A 42 -9.72 5.76 4.64
C LEU A 42 -11.07 6.35 4.24
N THR A 43 -12.10 5.54 4.40
CA THR A 43 -13.50 5.97 4.39
C THR A 43 -14.11 5.54 5.70
N ASP A 44 -14.92 6.40 6.31
CA ASP A 44 -15.49 6.23 7.66
C ASP A 44 -16.42 4.99 7.79
N GLN A 45 -16.62 4.23 6.71
CA GLN A 45 -17.54 3.10 6.65
C GLN A 45 -16.87 1.72 6.69
N ILE A 46 -15.55 1.60 6.50
CA ILE A 46 -14.92 0.28 6.25
C ILE A 46 -14.10 -0.22 7.44
N VAL A 47 -13.44 0.67 8.19
CA VAL A 47 -12.53 0.27 9.29
C VAL A 47 -13.19 0.54 10.64
N PRO A 48 -13.45 -0.50 11.45
CA PRO A 48 -14.04 -0.30 12.78
C PRO A 48 -12.99 0.20 13.79
N ARG A 49 -13.46 1.03 14.72
CA ARG A 49 -12.76 1.41 15.93
C ARG A 49 -12.77 0.23 16.89
N ILE A 50 -11.58 -0.22 17.29
CA ILE A 50 -11.40 -1.29 18.27
C ILE A 50 -10.65 -0.69 19.46
N PHE A 51 -11.21 -0.85 20.65
CA PHE A 51 -10.57 -0.47 21.91
C PHE A 51 -10.92 -1.46 23.00
N TYR A 52 -10.15 -1.45 24.08
CA TYR A 52 -10.30 -2.40 25.17
C TYR A 52 -10.53 -1.67 26.49
N VAL A 53 -11.46 -2.17 27.30
CA VAL A 53 -11.77 -1.61 28.62
C VAL A 53 -11.55 -2.68 29.68
N ASN A 54 -10.74 -2.37 30.68
CA ASN A 54 -10.46 -3.24 31.82
C ASN A 54 -11.34 -2.80 32.99
N TYR A 55 -12.35 -3.60 33.34
CA TYR A 55 -13.24 -3.34 34.47
C TYR A 55 -12.79 -4.09 35.72
N ARG A 56 -12.88 -3.45 36.89
CA ARG A 56 -12.59 -4.10 38.18
C ARG A 56 -13.61 -5.17 38.55
N THR A 57 -14.87 -4.99 38.14
CA THR A 57 -15.95 -5.97 38.30
C THR A 57 -16.57 -6.36 36.97
N SER A 58 -17.15 -7.56 36.89
CA SER A 58 -17.82 -8.05 35.68
C SER A 58 -19.04 -7.20 35.31
N ILE A 59 -19.21 -6.93 34.02
CA ILE A 59 -20.34 -6.15 33.47
C ILE A 59 -21.69 -6.77 33.81
N GLU A 60 -21.80 -8.10 33.87
CA GLU A 60 -23.04 -8.83 34.22
C GLU A 60 -23.62 -8.48 35.60
N ASN A 61 -22.78 -8.00 36.53
CA ASN A 61 -23.20 -7.60 37.87
C ASN A 61 -23.52 -6.10 37.96
N ASN A 62 -23.16 -5.34 36.93
CA ASN A 62 -23.41 -3.91 36.81
C ASN A 62 -24.66 -3.70 35.97
N ASN A 63 -25.83 -3.97 36.55
CA ASN A 63 -27.10 -3.42 36.04
C ASN A 63 -27.10 -1.91 36.28
N ILE A 64 -26.28 -1.18 35.52
CA ILE A 64 -26.34 0.28 35.52
C ILE A 64 -27.60 0.59 34.72
N GLN A 65 -28.61 1.11 35.41
CA GLN A 65 -29.72 1.80 34.77
C GLN A 65 -29.14 3.09 34.17
N THR A 66 -28.56 2.97 32.99
CA THR A 66 -28.05 4.11 32.25
C THR A 66 -29.23 4.88 31.66
N GLN A 67 -29.21 6.21 31.80
CA GLN A 67 -30.17 7.10 31.12
C GLN A 67 -29.77 7.32 29.64
N HIS A 68 -29.13 6.32 29.02
CA HIS A 68 -28.67 6.43 27.65
C HIS A 68 -29.78 6.04 26.66
N SER A 69 -29.61 6.45 25.42
CA SER A 69 -30.57 6.10 24.37
C SER A 69 -30.62 4.58 24.18
N ILE A 70 -31.82 4.02 23.98
CA ILE A 70 -32.03 2.57 23.77
C ILE A 70 -31.16 2.02 22.61
N GLY A 71 -30.87 2.87 21.61
CA GLY A 71 -30.01 2.51 20.49
C GLY A 71 -28.53 2.34 20.88
N TYR A 72 -28.04 3.13 21.84
CA TYR A 72 -26.68 3.04 22.35
C TYR A 72 -26.45 1.74 23.14
N GLU A 73 -27.33 1.43 24.10
CA GLU A 73 -27.19 0.22 24.93
C GLU A 73 -27.25 -1.06 24.09
N HIS A 74 -28.12 -1.09 23.08
CA HIS A 74 -28.23 -2.25 22.18
C HIS A 74 -27.00 -2.41 21.28
N THR A 75 -26.39 -1.32 20.83
CA THR A 75 -25.18 -1.39 19.97
C THR A 75 -23.96 -1.81 20.77
N ILE A 76 -23.70 -1.17 21.91
CA ILE A 76 -22.53 -1.45 22.76
C ILE A 76 -22.55 -2.89 23.30
N ASN A 77 -23.69 -3.39 23.77
CA ASN A 77 -23.79 -4.75 24.30
C ASN A 77 -23.53 -5.81 23.23
N ASN A 78 -24.01 -5.60 22.00
CA ASN A 78 -23.78 -6.52 20.88
C ASN A 78 -22.33 -6.45 20.33
N CYS A 79 -21.66 -5.33 20.55
CA CYS A 79 -20.31 -5.03 20.06
C CYS A 79 -19.20 -5.30 21.09
N SER A 80 -19.54 -5.80 22.28
CA SER A 80 -18.59 -6.08 23.37
C SER A 80 -18.31 -7.57 23.52
N LYS A 81 -17.04 -7.93 23.72
CA LYS A 81 -16.62 -9.33 23.93
C LYS A 81 -15.55 -9.41 25.00
N ARG A 82 -15.69 -10.35 25.94
CA ARG A 82 -14.65 -10.61 26.94
C ARG A 82 -13.45 -11.28 26.27
N VAL A 83 -12.27 -10.72 26.53
CA VAL A 83 -10.99 -11.19 25.94
C VAL A 83 -9.90 -11.24 27.00
N ASN A 84 -8.80 -11.92 26.67
CA ASN A 84 -7.57 -11.92 27.46
C ASN A 84 -6.48 -11.23 26.64
N GLY A 85 -5.57 -10.53 27.30
CA GLY A 85 -4.46 -9.80 26.66
C GLY A 85 -3.27 -9.63 27.61
N LEU A 86 -2.25 -8.91 27.18
CA LEU A 86 -1.20 -8.37 28.05
C LEU A 86 -1.26 -6.85 27.96
N LEU A 87 -1.59 -6.22 29.09
CA LEU A 87 -1.68 -4.76 29.17
C LEU A 87 -0.30 -4.12 29.15
N PRO A 88 -0.19 -2.84 28.73
CA PRO A 88 1.02 -2.05 28.90
C PRO A 88 1.56 -2.14 30.33
N ARG A 89 2.89 -2.26 30.46
CA ARG A 89 3.62 -2.45 31.74
C ARG A 89 3.16 -3.68 32.55
N CYS A 90 2.57 -4.68 31.90
CA CYS A 90 1.99 -5.86 32.56
C CYS A 90 1.02 -5.49 33.70
N SER A 91 0.25 -4.43 33.49
CA SER A 91 -0.79 -4.00 34.44
C SER A 91 -1.78 -5.13 34.71
N GLN A 92 -2.34 -5.16 35.92
CA GLN A 92 -3.24 -6.23 36.34
C GLN A 92 -4.54 -6.25 35.50
N ILE A 93 -4.87 -7.44 34.99
CA ILE A 93 -6.10 -7.68 34.23
C ILE A 93 -7.18 -8.18 35.20
N TYR A 94 -8.32 -7.51 35.19
CA TYR A 94 -9.50 -7.89 35.94
C TYR A 94 -10.52 -8.52 34.98
N TYR A 95 -11.40 -7.71 34.40
CA TYR A 95 -12.33 -8.12 33.35
C TYR A 95 -12.12 -7.24 32.12
N LEU A 96 -11.31 -7.74 31.18
CA LEU A 96 -11.01 -7.07 29.93
C LEU A 96 -12.07 -7.37 28.87
N TYR A 97 -12.63 -6.32 28.29
CA TYR A 97 -13.60 -6.39 27.20
C TYR A 97 -13.08 -5.63 25.99
N GLU A 98 -13.17 -6.27 24.82
CA GLU A 98 -12.96 -5.68 23.51
C GLU A 98 -14.28 -5.06 23.05
N TYR A 99 -14.25 -3.80 22.64
CA TYR A 99 -15.35 -3.09 22.00
C TYR A 99 -15.00 -2.86 20.54
N ARG A 100 -15.92 -3.24 19.65
CA ARG A 100 -15.76 -3.10 18.20
C ARG A 100 -16.92 -2.32 17.61
N LEU A 101 -16.66 -1.09 17.19
CA LEU A 101 -17.68 -0.17 16.70
C LEU A 101 -17.31 0.36 15.32
N ASP A 102 -18.29 0.50 14.43
CA ASP A 102 -18.09 1.24 13.19
C ASP A 102 -17.78 2.70 13.51
N GLU A 103 -16.91 3.35 12.74
CA GLU A 103 -16.45 4.72 13.04
C GLU A 103 -17.61 5.73 13.08
N ASN A 104 -18.60 5.58 12.18
CA ASN A 104 -19.82 6.41 12.22
C ASN A 104 -20.61 6.26 13.52
N HIS A 105 -20.74 5.02 14.03
CA HIS A 105 -21.42 4.77 15.30
C HIS A 105 -20.59 5.32 16.47
N PHE A 106 -19.25 5.17 16.42
CA PHE A 106 -18.35 5.75 17.41
C PHE A 106 -18.49 7.27 17.49
N HIS A 107 -18.51 7.98 16.36
CA HIS A 107 -18.73 9.44 16.34
C HIS A 107 -20.12 9.84 16.83
N THR A 108 -21.16 9.10 16.42
CA THR A 108 -22.55 9.39 16.83
C THR A 108 -22.73 9.26 18.34
N TYR A 109 -22.15 8.22 18.94
CA TYR A 109 -22.29 7.92 20.36
C TYR A 109 -21.09 8.36 21.21
N TYR A 110 -20.18 9.15 20.66
CA TYR A 110 -18.91 9.52 21.31
C TYR A 110 -19.11 10.08 22.72
N THR A 111 -20.09 10.97 22.91
CA THR A 111 -20.38 11.58 24.21
C THR A 111 -20.89 10.59 25.25
N ASP A 112 -21.74 9.64 24.82
CA ASP A 112 -22.24 8.58 25.70
C ASP A 112 -21.10 7.62 26.07
N ILE A 113 -20.26 7.24 25.10
CA ILE A 113 -19.07 6.41 25.34
C ILE A 113 -18.15 7.07 26.36
N MET A 114 -17.79 8.35 26.18
CA MET A 114 -16.90 9.04 27.14
C MET A 114 -17.51 9.15 28.55
N THR A 115 -18.85 9.24 28.64
CA THR A 115 -19.56 9.24 29.92
C THR A 115 -19.44 7.88 30.61
N ASP A 116 -19.64 6.79 29.86
CA ASP A 116 -19.48 5.42 30.36
C ASP A 116 -18.02 5.12 30.74
N LEU A 117 -17.06 5.59 29.95
CA LEU A 117 -15.62 5.44 30.21
C LEU A 117 -15.16 6.20 31.46
N SER A 118 -15.95 7.17 31.93
CA SER A 118 -15.68 7.90 33.18
C SER A 118 -16.09 7.13 34.44
N ASN A 119 -16.62 5.91 34.31
CA ASN A 119 -17.07 5.11 35.44
C ASN A 119 -15.89 4.70 36.37
N PRO A 120 -15.99 4.89 37.70
CA PRO A 120 -14.92 4.51 38.65
C PRO A 120 -14.62 3.00 38.71
N ASN A 121 -15.49 2.15 38.15
CA ASN A 121 -15.21 0.72 38.01
C ASN A 121 -14.22 0.39 36.88
N ILE A 122 -13.95 1.34 35.99
CA ILE A 122 -12.99 1.19 34.91
C ILE A 122 -11.59 1.45 35.46
N GLU A 123 -10.73 0.44 35.36
CA GLU A 123 -9.31 0.54 35.70
C GLU A 123 -8.53 1.23 34.58
N GLY A 124 -8.94 0.99 33.33
CA GLY A 124 -8.34 1.62 32.18
C GLY A 124 -8.94 1.29 30.81
N VAL A 125 -8.68 2.16 29.85
CA VAL A 125 -9.08 2.09 28.44
C VAL A 125 -7.83 2.08 27.56
N TYR A 126 -7.73 1.13 26.65
CA TYR A 126 -6.54 0.90 25.83
C TYR A 126 -6.89 0.86 24.34
N GLU A 127 -5.92 1.22 23.50
CA GLU A 127 -6.00 1.24 22.03
C GLU A 127 -7.04 2.19 21.41
N MET A 128 -7.68 3.03 22.22
CA MET A 128 -8.67 3.99 21.74
C MET A 128 -8.03 5.02 20.78
N ASN A 129 -6.78 5.37 21.04
CA ASN A 129 -6.03 6.38 20.28
C ASN A 129 -5.24 5.80 19.09
N VAL A 130 -5.32 4.49 18.83
CA VAL A 130 -4.63 3.88 17.70
C VAL A 130 -5.24 4.37 16.38
N PRO A 131 -4.44 4.91 15.45
CA PRO A 131 -4.92 5.37 14.14
C PRO A 131 -5.54 4.25 13.30
N LEU A 132 -6.62 4.57 12.58
CA LEU A 132 -7.34 3.57 11.77
C LEU A 132 -6.54 3.10 10.55
N ASP A 133 -5.81 4.00 9.90
CA ASP A 133 -4.85 3.70 8.83
C ASP A 133 -3.74 2.78 9.33
N PHE A 134 -3.17 3.06 10.50
CA PHE A 134 -2.14 2.21 11.09
C PHE A 134 -2.68 0.82 11.43
N ARG A 135 -3.88 0.74 12.02
CA ARG A 135 -4.56 -0.54 12.30
C ARG A 135 -4.78 -1.34 11.03
N LEU A 136 -5.24 -0.68 9.96
CA LEU A 136 -5.48 -1.32 8.68
C LEU A 136 -4.18 -1.86 8.04
N LEU A 137 -3.09 -1.11 8.11
CA LEU A 137 -1.78 -1.56 7.61
C LEU A 137 -1.21 -2.73 8.43
N ILE A 138 -1.41 -2.72 9.75
CA ILE A 138 -1.01 -3.83 10.63
C ILE A 138 -1.77 -5.11 10.27
N THR A 139 -3.09 -5.04 10.09
CA THR A 139 -3.95 -6.21 9.96
C THR A 139 -4.07 -6.78 8.54
N LEU A 140 -4.09 -5.93 7.50
CA LEU A 140 -4.30 -6.35 6.11
C LEU A 140 -3.03 -6.31 5.26
N GLY A 141 -2.07 -5.44 5.59
CA GLY A 141 -0.79 -5.33 4.88
C GLY A 141 -0.89 -5.01 3.38
N SER A 142 0.02 -5.56 2.57
CA SER A 142 0.09 -5.32 1.12
C SER A 142 -0.67 -6.35 0.27
N ILE A 143 -0.91 -7.54 0.84
CA ILE A 143 -1.61 -8.66 0.20
C ILE A 143 -2.63 -9.20 1.18
N CYS A 144 -3.88 -9.31 0.75
CA CYS A 144 -4.93 -9.94 1.54
C CYS A 144 -5.74 -10.96 0.73
N SER A 145 -6.45 -11.84 1.42
CA SER A 145 -7.47 -12.70 0.81
C SER A 145 -8.73 -12.74 1.65
N LEU A 146 -9.82 -13.16 1.01
CA LEU A 146 -11.05 -13.49 1.72
C LEU A 146 -10.84 -14.76 2.56
N ARG A 147 -11.17 -14.71 3.85
CA ARG A 147 -11.13 -15.86 4.76
C ARG A 147 -11.95 -17.02 4.21
N LYS A 148 -11.40 -18.23 4.30
CA LYS A 148 -12.02 -19.46 3.76
C LYS A 148 -13.44 -19.73 4.28
N GLU A 149 -13.74 -19.27 5.50
CA GLU A 149 -15.08 -19.41 6.11
C GLU A 149 -16.14 -18.57 5.39
N GLN A 150 -15.77 -17.38 4.91
CA GLN A 150 -16.68 -16.44 4.25
C GLN A 150 -16.78 -16.65 2.73
N GLN A 151 -15.85 -17.38 2.13
CA GLN A 151 -15.89 -17.76 0.71
C GLN A 151 -17.14 -18.57 0.32
N ARG A 152 -17.86 -19.17 1.28
CA ARG A 152 -19.06 -19.99 1.03
C ARG A 152 -20.38 -19.23 1.22
N THR A 153 -20.36 -18.16 2.00
CA THR A 153 -21.54 -17.39 2.41
C THR A 153 -21.77 -16.19 1.50
N ASN A 154 -20.67 -15.54 1.09
CA ASN A 154 -20.70 -14.42 0.18
C ASN A 154 -20.42 -14.92 -1.25
N ILE A 155 -21.39 -14.82 -2.15
CA ILE A 155 -21.26 -15.34 -3.53
C ILE A 155 -21.41 -14.21 -4.56
N LEU A 156 -21.87 -13.02 -4.15
CA LEU A 156 -22.35 -11.98 -5.08
C LEU A 156 -22.13 -10.52 -4.65
N SER A 157 -21.60 -10.21 -3.45
CA SER A 157 -21.30 -8.81 -3.11
C SER A 157 -19.87 -8.43 -3.46
N ASN A 158 -19.70 -7.29 -4.15
CA ASN A 158 -18.40 -6.63 -4.34
C ASN A 158 -17.98 -5.80 -3.12
N LEU A 159 -18.76 -5.88 -2.04
CA LEU A 159 -18.56 -5.16 -0.79
C LEU A 159 -18.19 -6.21 0.27
N TYR A 160 -16.98 -6.10 0.78
CA TYR A 160 -16.41 -6.98 1.80
C TYR A 160 -16.18 -6.18 3.07
N GLN A 161 -16.48 -6.77 4.21
CA GLN A 161 -16.19 -6.14 5.50
C GLN A 161 -14.74 -6.40 5.90
N PHE A 162 -14.17 -5.50 6.71
CA PHE A 162 -12.79 -5.61 7.18
C PHE A 162 -12.47 -6.95 7.86
N ASP A 163 -13.44 -7.56 8.55
CA ASP A 163 -13.27 -8.86 9.21
C ASP A 163 -13.18 -10.06 8.28
N GLU A 164 -13.73 -9.93 7.08
CA GLU A 164 -13.76 -11.02 6.13
C GLU A 164 -12.40 -11.22 5.47
N LEU A 165 -11.52 -10.23 5.58
CA LEU A 165 -10.19 -10.22 4.97
C LEU A 165 -9.13 -10.71 5.97
N GLU A 166 -8.11 -11.36 5.43
CA GLU A 166 -6.92 -11.80 6.17
C GLU A 166 -5.64 -11.41 5.43
N PHE A 167 -4.61 -11.03 6.17
CA PHE A 167 -3.28 -10.78 5.64
C PHE A 167 -2.63 -12.07 5.12
N LEU A 168 -1.98 -11.98 3.96
CA LEU A 168 -1.19 -13.06 3.40
C LEU A 168 0.30 -12.73 3.37
N SER A 169 1.11 -13.71 3.77
CA SER A 169 2.56 -13.61 3.75
C SER A 169 3.13 -13.64 2.33
N LEU A 170 4.25 -12.93 2.11
CA LEU A 170 4.96 -12.93 0.83
C LEU A 170 5.54 -14.29 0.43
N SER A 171 5.66 -15.23 1.37
CA SER A 171 6.04 -16.61 1.09
C SER A 171 5.03 -17.32 0.17
N GLU A 172 3.78 -16.87 0.16
CA GLU A 172 2.72 -17.43 -0.67
C GLU A 172 2.60 -16.72 -2.02
N GLN A 173 2.78 -15.39 -2.04
CA GLN A 173 2.69 -14.59 -3.26
C GLN A 173 3.61 -13.36 -3.22
N THR A 174 4.32 -13.10 -4.32
CA THR A 174 5.14 -11.90 -4.46
C THR A 174 4.28 -10.66 -4.71
N TYR A 175 4.49 -9.59 -3.94
CA TYR A 175 3.80 -8.32 -4.11
C TYR A 175 4.34 -7.54 -5.33
N LEU A 176 3.43 -7.18 -6.25
CA LEU A 176 3.62 -6.34 -7.44
C LEU A 176 4.94 -6.61 -8.19
N GLN A 177 4.94 -7.58 -9.09
CA GLN A 177 6.11 -7.86 -9.94
C GLN A 177 6.36 -6.72 -10.94
N SER A 178 7.62 -6.53 -11.36
CA SER A 178 7.97 -5.48 -12.32
C SER A 178 7.21 -5.67 -13.64
N GLY A 179 6.53 -4.63 -14.12
CA GLY A 179 5.77 -4.64 -15.36
C GLY A 179 4.31 -5.11 -15.24
N THR A 180 3.81 -5.37 -14.03
CA THR A 180 2.38 -5.70 -13.82
C THR A 180 1.46 -4.49 -13.83
N LEU A 181 1.99 -3.29 -13.59
CA LEU A 181 1.25 -2.06 -13.53
C LEU A 181 1.87 -0.99 -14.42
N GLN A 182 1.03 -0.11 -14.93
CA GLN A 182 1.47 1.07 -15.65
C GLN A 182 1.47 2.28 -14.72
N CYS A 183 2.49 3.11 -14.84
CA CYS A 183 2.66 4.30 -14.03
C CYS A 183 2.44 5.55 -14.88
N ILE A 184 1.49 6.41 -14.50
CA ILE A 184 1.45 7.79 -14.95
C ILE A 184 2.19 8.61 -13.90
N TYR A 185 3.06 9.53 -14.32
CA TYR A 185 3.83 10.35 -13.38
C TYR A 185 3.36 11.80 -13.44
N LEU A 186 3.01 12.36 -12.29
CA LEU A 186 2.49 13.70 -12.12
C LEU A 186 3.40 14.49 -11.17
N TYR A 187 3.98 15.57 -11.70
CA TYR A 187 4.78 16.51 -10.94
C TYR A 187 4.03 17.83 -10.79
N ILE A 188 3.92 18.32 -9.55
CA ILE A 188 3.27 19.60 -9.24
C ILE A 188 4.15 20.38 -8.27
N HIS A 189 4.51 21.60 -8.63
CA HIS A 189 5.20 22.49 -7.70
C HIS A 189 4.63 23.91 -7.78
N GLN A 190 4.10 24.39 -6.67
CA GLN A 190 3.54 25.73 -6.51
C GLN A 190 4.38 26.55 -5.54
N ASP A 191 4.81 27.75 -5.96
CA ASP A 191 5.59 28.66 -5.13
C ASP A 191 5.34 30.11 -5.54
N ASN A 192 5.11 31.01 -4.57
CA ASN A 192 4.91 32.45 -4.78
C ASN A 192 3.90 32.83 -5.88
N GLY A 193 2.75 32.17 -5.94
CA GLY A 193 1.70 32.43 -6.94
C GLY A 193 2.00 31.91 -8.36
N LYS A 194 3.13 31.24 -8.54
CA LYS A 194 3.48 30.50 -9.77
C LYS A 194 3.26 29.01 -9.56
N LEU A 195 2.81 28.33 -10.59
CA LEU A 195 2.55 26.88 -10.60
C LEU A 195 3.23 26.26 -11.80
N PHE A 196 3.90 25.14 -11.59
CA PHE A 196 4.36 24.27 -12.66
C PHE A 196 3.75 22.88 -12.44
N ILE A 197 3.02 22.39 -13.42
CA ILE A 197 2.43 21.06 -13.43
C ILE A 197 2.88 20.31 -14.68
N ALA A 198 3.34 19.07 -14.53
CA ALA A 198 3.74 18.21 -15.63
C ALA A 198 3.19 16.80 -15.44
N LEU A 199 2.44 16.32 -16.44
CA LEU A 199 1.88 14.98 -16.51
C LEU A 199 2.62 14.19 -17.59
N PHE A 200 3.31 13.14 -17.18
CA PHE A 200 4.11 12.28 -18.04
C PHE A 200 3.38 10.95 -18.23
N ILE A 201 3.08 10.63 -19.49
CA ILE A 201 2.37 9.41 -19.87
C ILE A 201 3.35 8.56 -20.68
N PRO A 202 4.03 7.59 -20.03
CA PRO A 202 5.14 6.87 -20.66
C PRO A 202 4.69 6.05 -21.88
N ASN A 203 3.52 5.41 -21.85
CA ASN A 203 3.04 4.56 -22.95
C ASN A 203 2.96 5.28 -24.30
N ASN A 204 2.50 6.54 -24.28
CA ASN A 204 2.33 7.32 -25.50
C ASN A 204 3.53 8.25 -25.76
N CYS A 205 4.54 8.22 -24.88
CA CYS A 205 5.63 9.18 -24.83
C CYS A 205 5.13 10.63 -24.90
N ARG A 206 3.97 10.92 -24.29
CA ARG A 206 3.37 12.27 -24.28
C ARG A 206 3.53 12.91 -22.91
N VAL A 207 3.87 14.19 -22.91
CA VAL A 207 4.04 14.98 -21.69
C VAL A 207 3.25 16.27 -21.81
N PHE A 208 2.33 16.49 -20.89
CA PHE A 208 1.55 17.73 -20.81
C PHE A 208 2.10 18.62 -19.71
N ILE A 209 2.45 19.85 -20.07
CA ILE A 209 2.99 20.85 -19.13
C ILE A 209 2.03 22.03 -19.07
N GLY A 210 1.65 22.39 -17.84
CA GLY A 210 0.90 23.60 -17.51
C GLY A 210 1.75 24.53 -16.65
N ILE A 211 1.75 25.81 -17.00
CA ILE A 211 2.50 26.84 -16.30
C ILE A 211 1.52 27.95 -15.93
N LEU A 212 1.45 28.29 -14.65
CA LEU A 212 0.79 29.50 -14.17
C LEU A 212 1.86 30.59 -14.01
N ASP A 213 1.74 31.63 -14.81
CA ASP A 213 2.60 32.81 -14.74
C ASP A 213 1.74 34.07 -14.90
N SER A 214 2.20 35.20 -14.36
CA SER A 214 1.54 36.49 -14.54
C SER A 214 1.63 36.97 -15.99
N ILE A 215 2.63 36.48 -16.73
CA ILE A 215 2.90 36.81 -18.13
C ILE A 215 2.63 35.56 -18.98
N ARG A 216 1.86 35.68 -20.07
CA ARG A 216 1.56 34.58 -21.00
C ARG A 216 2.71 34.28 -21.97
N GLU A 217 3.95 34.45 -21.52
CA GLU A 217 5.13 34.17 -22.33
C GLU A 217 5.72 32.80 -21.98
N ASN A 218 6.06 32.05 -23.02
CA ASN A 218 6.68 30.75 -22.90
C ASN A 218 8.20 30.90 -23.03
N HIS A 219 8.91 30.74 -21.90
CA HIS A 219 10.36 30.75 -21.83
C HIS A 219 10.94 29.34 -21.63
N MET A 220 10.22 28.30 -22.08
CA MET A 220 10.68 26.91 -21.97
C MET A 220 11.96 26.63 -22.78
N PRO A 221 12.92 25.89 -22.20
CA PRO A 221 14.07 25.38 -22.94
C PRO A 221 13.68 24.22 -23.87
N ASN A 222 14.62 23.75 -24.68
CA ASN A 222 14.42 22.50 -25.42
C ASN A 222 14.39 21.30 -24.45
N LEU A 223 13.17 20.85 -24.12
CA LEU A 223 12.90 19.81 -23.11
C LEU A 223 13.46 18.44 -23.51
N ASN A 224 13.38 18.08 -24.79
CA ASN A 224 13.98 16.84 -25.31
C ASN A 224 15.49 16.82 -25.11
N LYS A 225 16.18 17.93 -25.41
CA LYS A 225 17.63 18.04 -25.16
C LYS A 225 17.95 17.96 -23.67
N LEU A 226 17.13 18.58 -22.83
CA LEU A 226 17.33 18.58 -21.38
C LEU A 226 17.17 17.16 -20.80
N LEU A 227 16.11 16.43 -21.19
CA LEU A 227 15.88 15.06 -20.76
C LEU A 227 17.00 14.12 -21.22
N LYS A 228 17.42 14.20 -22.49
CA LYS A 228 18.55 13.41 -23.03
C LYS A 228 19.82 13.63 -22.23
N ASN A 229 20.20 14.88 -21.98
CA ASN A 229 21.38 15.22 -21.17
C ASN A 229 21.28 14.63 -19.75
N GLU A 230 20.08 14.57 -19.17
CA GLU A 230 19.86 14.09 -17.80
C GLU A 230 19.86 12.56 -17.72
N CYS A 231 19.39 11.87 -18.77
CA CYS A 231 19.53 10.43 -18.95
C CYS A 231 21.00 10.03 -19.20
N GLU A 232 21.74 10.75 -20.05
CA GLU A 232 23.16 10.49 -20.33
C GLU A 232 24.03 10.56 -19.06
N LYS A 233 23.79 11.55 -18.20
CA LYS A 233 24.47 11.65 -16.90
C LYS A 233 24.22 10.43 -16.00
N ARG A 234 23.04 9.80 -16.09
CA ARG A 234 22.69 8.61 -15.30
C ARG A 234 23.27 7.34 -15.90
N LEU A 235 23.33 7.26 -17.22
CA LEU A 235 24.05 6.18 -17.91
C LEU A 235 25.53 6.18 -17.55
N GLN A 236 26.17 7.36 -17.46
CA GLN A 236 27.55 7.48 -16.97
C GLN A 236 27.75 7.00 -15.53
N LYS A 237 26.69 7.04 -14.71
CA LYS A 237 26.70 6.52 -13.32
C LYS A 237 26.43 5.01 -13.24
N GLY A 238 26.24 4.33 -14.36
CA GLY A 238 26.00 2.88 -14.40
C GLY A 238 24.54 2.46 -14.13
N ILE A 239 23.57 3.37 -14.26
CA ILE A 239 22.14 3.03 -14.09
C ILE A 239 21.63 2.28 -15.33
N ASN A 240 20.87 1.21 -15.10
CA ASN A 240 20.26 0.39 -16.15
C ASN A 240 19.37 1.21 -17.10
N THR A 241 19.49 0.94 -18.41
CA THR A 241 18.71 1.61 -19.47
C THR A 241 17.20 1.45 -19.27
N ASN A 242 16.75 0.30 -18.77
CA ASN A 242 15.34 -0.04 -18.61
C ASN A 242 14.63 0.81 -17.55
N LEU A 243 15.38 1.46 -16.65
CA LEU A 243 14.82 2.34 -15.63
C LEU A 243 14.72 3.78 -16.10
N LEU A 244 15.33 4.13 -17.24
CA LEU A 244 15.41 5.49 -17.73
C LEU A 244 14.40 5.75 -18.84
N PRO A 245 13.77 6.94 -18.88
CA PRO A 245 12.92 7.35 -19.99
C PRO A 245 13.81 7.77 -21.18
N ILE A 246 14.27 6.79 -21.97
CA ILE A 246 15.17 7.00 -23.12
C ILE A 246 14.42 7.43 -24.38
N ASN A 247 13.13 7.10 -24.47
CA ASN A 247 12.28 7.40 -25.64
C ASN A 247 12.14 8.91 -25.85
N GLU A 248 11.95 9.34 -27.10
CA GLU A 248 11.66 10.76 -27.38
C GLU A 248 10.22 11.11 -26.99
N HIS A 249 10.06 12.16 -26.18
CA HIS A 249 8.75 12.60 -25.72
C HIS A 249 8.20 13.75 -26.56
N GLN A 250 6.89 13.71 -26.77
CA GLN A 250 6.11 14.81 -27.33
C GLN A 250 5.65 15.72 -26.19
N PHE A 251 6.24 16.91 -26.09
CA PHE A 251 5.92 17.89 -25.06
C PHE A 251 4.86 18.89 -25.54
N GLU A 252 3.74 18.95 -24.84
CA GLU A 252 2.70 19.95 -25.01
C GLU A 252 2.72 20.97 -23.86
N VAL A 253 3.29 22.15 -24.10
CA VAL A 253 3.39 23.22 -23.10
C VAL A 253 2.25 24.22 -23.29
N LYS A 254 1.53 24.59 -22.22
CA LYS A 254 0.69 25.80 -22.19
C LYS A 254 0.95 26.64 -20.96
N VAL A 255 0.95 27.96 -21.17
CA VAL A 255 1.09 28.98 -20.15
C VAL A 255 -0.24 29.71 -20.03
N ASP A 256 -0.77 29.79 -18.82
CA ASP A 256 -2.02 30.47 -18.52
C ASP A 256 -1.84 31.41 -17.32
N THR A 257 -2.69 32.44 -17.25
CA THR A 257 -2.73 33.40 -16.13
C THR A 257 -3.74 33.02 -15.05
N ASP A 258 -4.64 32.08 -15.36
CA ASP A 258 -5.70 31.62 -14.47
C ASP A 258 -5.53 30.13 -14.19
N ILE A 259 -5.49 29.80 -12.91
CA ILE A 259 -5.29 28.45 -12.41
C ILE A 259 -6.46 27.52 -12.78
N GLN A 260 -7.68 28.06 -12.89
CA GLN A 260 -8.88 27.27 -13.19
C GLN A 260 -8.86 26.69 -14.60
N ASN A 261 -8.26 27.40 -15.56
CA ASN A 261 -8.11 26.92 -16.93
C ASN A 261 -7.12 25.76 -17.02
N ILE A 262 -6.04 25.84 -16.23
CA ILE A 262 -5.05 24.75 -16.12
C ILE A 262 -5.75 23.51 -15.56
N TRP A 263 -6.46 23.63 -14.42
CA TRP A 263 -7.15 22.50 -13.81
C TRP A 263 -8.20 21.85 -14.70
N LYS A 264 -9.08 22.64 -15.34
CA LYS A 264 -10.07 22.12 -16.30
C LYS A 264 -9.42 21.36 -17.44
N ARG A 265 -8.27 21.84 -17.94
CA ARG A 265 -7.53 21.17 -19.00
C ARG A 265 -6.94 19.84 -18.51
N PHE A 266 -6.30 19.80 -17.34
CA PHE A 266 -5.74 18.56 -16.81
C PHE A 266 -6.82 17.53 -16.48
N ASN A 267 -7.96 17.93 -15.92
CA ASN A 267 -9.11 17.04 -15.72
C ASN A 267 -9.60 16.45 -17.04
N LYS A 268 -9.72 17.27 -18.10
CA LYS A 268 -10.10 16.78 -19.43
C LYS A 268 -9.05 15.82 -20.01
N ILE A 269 -7.76 16.08 -19.82
CA ILE A 269 -6.68 15.20 -20.29
C ILE A 269 -6.77 13.85 -19.57
N ILE A 270 -6.87 13.85 -18.23
CA ILE A 270 -6.94 12.64 -17.42
C ILE A 270 -8.19 11.80 -17.77
N ALA A 271 -9.36 12.44 -17.87
CA ALA A 271 -10.61 11.77 -18.26
C ALA A 271 -10.59 11.24 -19.71
N ASN A 272 -9.95 11.95 -20.65
CA ASN A 272 -9.80 11.46 -22.02
C ASN A 272 -8.83 10.27 -22.11
N HIS A 273 -7.81 10.24 -21.24
CA HIS A 273 -6.85 9.16 -21.19
C HIS A 273 -7.46 7.85 -20.69
N GLU A 274 -8.41 7.91 -19.74
CA GLU A 274 -9.20 6.76 -19.29
C GLU A 274 -9.85 5.98 -20.45
N ASN A 275 -10.44 6.69 -21.43
CA ASN A 275 -11.15 6.09 -22.55
C ASN A 275 -10.26 5.47 -23.64
N HIS A 276 -8.99 5.88 -23.74
CA HIS A 276 -8.11 5.49 -24.85
C HIS A 276 -7.26 4.23 -24.53
N PHE A 277 -7.05 3.88 -23.27
CA PHE A 277 -6.18 2.74 -22.92
C PHE A 277 -6.83 1.36 -23.10
N HIS A 278 -8.16 1.29 -23.21
CA HIS A 278 -8.84 0.08 -23.65
C HIS A 278 -8.56 -0.29 -25.11
N THR A 279 -8.04 0.64 -25.92
CA THR A 279 -7.96 0.49 -27.38
C THR A 279 -6.54 0.29 -27.91
N TYR A 280 -5.49 0.64 -27.16
CA TYR A 280 -4.12 0.74 -27.69
C TYR A 280 -3.17 -0.42 -27.36
N TYR A 281 -3.60 -1.43 -26.59
CA TYR A 281 -2.70 -2.53 -26.22
C TYR A 281 -2.50 -3.60 -27.31
N THR A 282 -3.19 -3.49 -28.46
CA THR A 282 -2.95 -4.38 -29.60
C THR A 282 -1.72 -4.01 -30.41
N ASP A 283 -1.19 -2.78 -30.27
CA ASP A 283 -0.30 -2.21 -31.29
C ASP A 283 1.13 -1.86 -30.81
N ILE A 284 1.49 -2.00 -29.52
CA ILE A 284 2.80 -1.54 -28.98
C ILE A 284 3.61 -2.65 -28.31
N MET A 285 3.83 -3.77 -29.00
CA MET A 285 4.82 -4.79 -28.58
C MET A 285 5.89 -5.03 -29.65
N THR A 286 6.62 -3.98 -30.01
CA THR A 286 7.94 -4.10 -30.65
C THR A 286 8.91 -3.19 -29.90
N ASP A 287 9.53 -3.68 -28.83
CA ASP A 287 10.89 -3.29 -28.50
C ASP A 287 11.51 -4.35 -27.57
N LEU A 288 12.49 -5.04 -28.14
CA LEU A 288 13.22 -6.17 -27.59
C LEU A 288 14.36 -5.68 -26.69
N SER A 289 14.32 -6.00 -25.40
CA SER A 289 15.53 -6.07 -24.55
C SER A 289 15.31 -6.79 -23.20
N ASN A 290 14.51 -7.86 -23.19
CA ASN A 290 14.44 -8.73 -22.01
C ASN A 290 14.31 -10.21 -22.43
N PRO A 291 15.33 -11.06 -22.19
CA PRO A 291 15.35 -12.42 -22.73
C PRO A 291 14.42 -13.40 -21.99
N ASN A 292 13.66 -12.95 -20.99
CA ASN A 292 12.75 -13.79 -20.20
C ASN A 292 11.27 -13.43 -20.35
N ILE A 293 10.91 -12.63 -21.36
CA ILE A 293 9.51 -12.46 -21.77
C ILE A 293 9.40 -13.07 -23.16
N GLU A 294 9.04 -14.36 -23.25
CA GLU A 294 8.52 -14.96 -24.47
C GLU A 294 7.14 -14.35 -24.79
N GLY A 295 7.14 -13.07 -25.14
CA GLY A 295 6.04 -12.40 -25.79
C GLY A 295 6.24 -12.51 -27.29
N THR A 296 6.04 -13.70 -27.86
CA THR A 296 5.84 -13.82 -29.31
C THR A 296 4.74 -12.83 -29.68
N LEU A 297 4.96 -11.93 -30.63
CA LEU A 297 3.88 -11.13 -31.20
C LEU A 297 2.81 -12.08 -31.76
N GLN A 298 1.66 -12.12 -31.09
CA GLN A 298 0.56 -13.01 -31.44
C GLN A 298 -0.30 -12.32 -32.49
N CYS A 299 0.11 -12.40 -33.75
CA CYS A 299 -0.75 -11.95 -34.85
C CYS A 299 -1.80 -13.01 -35.17
N ILE A 300 -3.08 -12.66 -35.03
CA ILE A 300 -4.16 -13.39 -35.69
C ILE A 300 -4.08 -13.03 -37.17
N TYR A 301 -3.72 -14.00 -38.01
CA TYR A 301 -3.65 -13.78 -39.46
C TYR A 301 -5.01 -14.12 -40.08
N LEU A 302 -5.63 -13.14 -40.73
CA LEU A 302 -6.89 -13.29 -41.45
C LEU A 302 -6.63 -13.23 -42.96
N TYR A 303 -7.00 -14.30 -43.65
CA TYR A 303 -6.98 -14.38 -45.10
C TYR A 303 -8.41 -14.44 -45.62
N ILE A 304 -8.77 -13.52 -46.51
CA ILE A 304 -10.07 -13.48 -47.18
C ILE A 304 -9.82 -13.41 -48.68
N HIS A 305 -10.43 -14.33 -49.42
CA HIS A 305 -10.44 -14.32 -50.87
C HIS A 305 -11.85 -14.61 -51.37
N GLN A 306 -12.37 -13.73 -52.22
CA GLN A 306 -13.67 -13.89 -52.85
C GLN A 306 -13.51 -13.81 -54.37
N ASP A 307 -13.96 -14.84 -55.06
CA ASP A 307 -13.99 -14.86 -56.52
C ASP A 307 -15.18 -15.67 -57.03
N ASN A 308 -15.86 -15.17 -58.08
CA ASN A 308 -16.95 -15.83 -58.80
C ASN A 308 -18.03 -16.49 -57.90
N GLY A 309 -18.47 -15.79 -56.85
CA GLY A 309 -19.51 -16.28 -55.94
C GLY A 309 -19.04 -17.36 -54.95
N LYS A 310 -17.74 -17.66 -54.91
CA LYS A 310 -17.09 -18.47 -53.87
C LYS A 310 -16.31 -17.56 -52.93
N LEU A 311 -16.34 -17.88 -51.65
CA LEU A 311 -15.67 -17.13 -50.59
C LEU A 311 -14.85 -18.10 -49.76
N PHE A 312 -13.58 -17.77 -49.59
CA PHE A 312 -12.64 -18.50 -48.74
C PHE A 312 -12.15 -17.56 -47.65
N ILE A 313 -12.43 -17.89 -46.40
CA ILE A 313 -11.96 -17.16 -45.23
C ILE A 313 -11.15 -18.12 -44.38
N ALA A 314 -9.92 -17.75 -44.03
CA ALA A 314 -9.10 -18.49 -43.08
C ALA A 314 -8.61 -17.56 -41.98
N LEU A 315 -8.78 -17.98 -40.73
CA LEU A 315 -8.32 -17.26 -39.54
C LEU A 315 -7.36 -18.16 -38.76
N PHE A 316 -6.11 -17.72 -38.69
CA PHE A 316 -5.01 -18.44 -38.05
C PHE A 316 -4.76 -17.85 -36.68
N ILE A 317 -4.88 -18.68 -35.64
CA ILE A 317 -4.68 -18.27 -34.25
C ILE A 317 -3.43 -18.97 -33.71
N PRO A 318 -2.32 -18.24 -33.50
CA PRO A 318 -1.05 -18.83 -33.10
C PRO A 318 -1.11 -19.48 -31.70
N ASN A 319 -1.86 -18.90 -30.75
CA ASN A 319 -1.87 -19.33 -29.34
C ASN A 319 -2.45 -20.73 -29.12
N ASN A 320 -3.46 -21.10 -29.91
CA ASN A 320 -4.19 -22.36 -29.74
C ASN A 320 -3.76 -23.41 -30.78
N SER A 321 -2.82 -23.07 -31.67
CA SER A 321 -2.51 -23.87 -32.87
C SER A 321 -3.77 -24.28 -33.64
N ARG A 322 -4.79 -23.41 -33.69
CA ARG A 322 -6.08 -23.67 -34.36
C ARG A 322 -6.24 -22.74 -35.54
N VAL A 323 -6.71 -23.28 -36.65
CA VAL A 323 -7.02 -22.52 -37.87
C VAL A 323 -8.46 -22.78 -38.25
N PHE A 324 -9.24 -21.72 -38.34
CA PHE A 324 -10.64 -21.77 -38.75
C PHE A 324 -10.76 -21.40 -40.22
N ILE A 325 -11.39 -22.28 -41.01
CA ILE A 325 -11.60 -22.05 -42.43
C ILE A 325 -13.10 -22.09 -42.74
N GLY A 326 -13.62 -20.99 -43.26
CA GLY A 326 -14.98 -20.88 -43.79
C GLY A 326 -14.96 -20.85 -45.31
N ILE A 327 -15.75 -21.73 -45.93
CA ILE A 327 -15.87 -21.82 -47.39
C ILE A 327 -17.34 -21.62 -47.75
N LEU A 328 -17.59 -20.70 -48.67
CA LEU A 328 -18.86 -20.57 -49.37
C LEU A 328 -18.79 -21.37 -50.66
N ASP A 329 -19.54 -22.47 -50.71
CA ASP A 329 -19.70 -23.27 -51.92
C ASP A 329 -21.18 -23.66 -52.11
N SER A 330 -21.55 -23.99 -53.34
CA SER A 330 -22.93 -24.41 -53.67
C SER A 330 -23.27 -25.79 -53.10
N ILE A 331 -22.26 -26.59 -52.78
CA ILE A 331 -22.36 -27.93 -52.22
C ILE A 331 -21.76 -27.91 -50.81
N ARG A 332 -22.44 -28.51 -49.83
CA ARG A 332 -21.99 -28.55 -48.41
C ARG A 332 -20.93 -29.61 -48.12
N GLU A 333 -20.38 -30.24 -49.14
CA GLU A 333 -19.37 -31.29 -48.99
C GLU A 333 -17.97 -30.68 -48.89
N ASN A 334 -17.17 -31.21 -47.97
CA ASN A 334 -15.80 -30.78 -47.78
C ASN A 334 -14.87 -31.58 -48.70
N HIS A 335 -14.48 -30.98 -49.82
CA HIS A 335 -13.47 -31.54 -50.73
C HIS A 335 -12.05 -30.99 -50.49
N MET A 336 -11.76 -30.43 -49.30
CA MET A 336 -10.44 -29.85 -49.03
C MET A 336 -9.34 -30.92 -49.00
N PRO A 337 -8.18 -30.63 -49.62
CA PRO A 337 -7.00 -31.48 -49.50
C PRO A 337 -6.46 -31.46 -48.07
N ASN A 338 -5.55 -32.37 -47.74
CA ASN A 338 -4.92 -32.41 -46.42
C ASN A 338 -4.03 -31.16 -46.20
N LEU A 339 -4.58 -30.17 -45.50
CA LEU A 339 -3.95 -28.87 -45.26
C LEU A 339 -2.66 -28.98 -44.43
N ASN A 340 -2.57 -29.96 -43.54
CA ASN A 340 -1.34 -30.24 -42.79
C ASN A 340 -0.20 -30.67 -43.72
N LYS A 341 -0.49 -31.51 -44.73
CA LYS A 341 0.51 -31.91 -45.74
C LYS A 341 0.93 -30.73 -46.62
N LEU A 342 -0.01 -29.87 -47.01
CA LEU A 342 0.29 -28.68 -47.81
C LEU A 342 1.17 -27.68 -47.05
N LEU A 343 0.87 -27.42 -45.78
CA LEU A 343 1.66 -26.52 -44.95
C LEU A 343 3.09 -27.06 -44.72
N LYS A 344 3.23 -28.37 -44.43
CA LYS A 344 4.54 -29.02 -44.28
C LYS A 344 5.39 -28.90 -45.55
N ASN A 345 4.81 -29.20 -46.71
CA ASN A 345 5.50 -29.07 -48.01
C ASN A 345 5.92 -27.61 -48.31
N GLU A 346 5.10 -26.62 -47.95
CA GLU A 346 5.43 -25.21 -48.16
C GLU A 346 6.50 -24.71 -47.18
N CYS A 347 6.50 -25.21 -45.94
CA CYS A 347 7.56 -24.93 -44.96
C CYS A 347 8.89 -25.53 -45.41
N GLU A 348 8.91 -26.76 -45.91
CA GLU A 348 10.11 -27.42 -46.44
C GLU A 348 10.70 -26.65 -47.63
N LYS A 349 9.87 -26.16 -48.55
CA LYS A 349 10.32 -25.32 -49.68
C LYS A 349 10.93 -23.99 -49.23
N ARG A 350 10.41 -23.41 -48.13
CA ARG A 350 10.91 -22.14 -47.58
C ARG A 350 12.19 -22.33 -46.77
N LEU A 351 12.33 -23.48 -46.10
CA LEU A 351 13.57 -23.91 -45.46
C LEU A 351 14.70 -24.06 -46.49
N GLN A 352 14.41 -24.65 -47.65
CA GLN A 352 15.36 -24.76 -48.77
C GLN A 352 15.78 -23.40 -49.35
N LYS A 353 14.99 -22.34 -49.13
CA LYS A 353 15.30 -20.96 -49.54
C LYS A 353 16.11 -20.16 -48.49
N GLY A 354 16.51 -20.80 -47.38
CA GLY A 354 17.38 -20.18 -46.37
C GLY A 354 16.66 -19.28 -45.35
N ILE A 355 15.36 -19.48 -45.13
CA ILE A 355 14.60 -18.75 -44.11
C ILE A 355 14.80 -19.41 -42.74
N ASP A 356 15.08 -18.61 -41.70
CA ASP A 356 15.31 -19.07 -40.34
C ASP A 356 14.14 -19.90 -39.79
N THR A 357 14.46 -20.99 -39.08
CA THR A 357 13.50 -21.91 -38.47
C THR A 357 12.51 -21.22 -37.54
N ASN A 358 12.95 -20.15 -36.87
CA ASN A 358 12.17 -19.40 -35.89
C ASN A 358 11.06 -18.54 -36.51
N LEU A 359 11.07 -18.34 -37.84
CA LEU A 359 10.05 -17.59 -38.59
C LEU A 359 9.01 -18.50 -39.26
N LEU A 360 9.18 -19.82 -39.16
CA LEU A 360 8.25 -20.80 -39.71
C LEU A 360 7.26 -21.25 -38.63
N PRO A 361 5.99 -21.51 -38.97
CA PRO A 361 5.04 -22.07 -38.03
C PRO A 361 5.47 -23.52 -37.70
N ILE A 362 6.19 -23.71 -36.59
CA ILE A 362 6.72 -25.02 -36.16
C ILE A 362 5.61 -25.93 -35.59
N ASN A 363 4.47 -25.35 -35.19
CA ASN A 363 3.41 -26.07 -34.49
C ASN A 363 2.44 -26.77 -35.44
N GLU A 364 2.06 -28.02 -35.12
CA GLU A 364 0.99 -28.72 -35.84
C GLU A 364 -0.34 -27.98 -35.62
N HIS A 365 -0.91 -27.45 -36.69
CA HIS A 365 -2.19 -26.74 -36.64
C HIS A 365 -3.38 -27.70 -36.75
N GLN A 366 -4.38 -27.50 -35.88
CA GLN A 366 -5.68 -28.13 -35.99
C GLN A 366 -6.58 -27.28 -36.90
N PHE A 367 -6.86 -27.80 -38.09
CA PHE A 367 -7.72 -27.13 -39.08
C PHE A 367 -9.19 -27.51 -38.85
N GLU A 368 -10.03 -26.53 -38.53
CA GLU A 368 -11.48 -26.67 -38.50
C GLU A 368 -12.08 -26.07 -39.78
N VAL A 369 -12.46 -26.93 -40.73
CA VAL A 369 -13.03 -26.53 -42.02
C VAL A 369 -14.55 -26.63 -41.96
N LYS A 370 -15.24 -25.53 -42.29
CA LYS A 370 -16.70 -25.47 -42.40
C LYS A 370 -17.12 -24.91 -43.76
N VAL A 371 -17.92 -25.70 -44.47
CA VAL A 371 -18.50 -25.33 -45.76
C VAL A 371 -19.98 -24.98 -45.53
N ASP A 372 -20.40 -23.78 -45.95
CA ASP A 372 -21.78 -23.33 -45.84
C ASP A 372 -22.25 -22.73 -47.18
N THR A 373 -23.56 -22.79 -47.42
CA THR A 373 -24.20 -22.27 -48.65
C THR A 373 -24.61 -20.79 -48.53
N ASP A 374 -24.55 -20.23 -47.33
CA ASP A 374 -25.00 -18.87 -47.02
C ASP A 374 -23.90 -18.07 -46.32
N ILE A 375 -23.61 -16.91 -46.88
CA ILE A 375 -22.59 -15.96 -46.43
C ILE A 375 -22.89 -15.49 -45.00
N GLN A 376 -24.16 -15.29 -44.64
CA GLN A 376 -24.50 -14.78 -43.32
C GLN A 376 -24.19 -15.77 -42.19
N ASN A 377 -24.29 -17.07 -42.45
CA ASN A 377 -23.99 -18.10 -41.45
C ASN A 377 -22.48 -18.20 -41.20
N ILE A 378 -21.66 -18.03 -42.25
CA ILE A 378 -20.20 -17.95 -42.13
C ILE A 378 -19.81 -16.75 -41.27
N TRP A 379 -20.32 -15.55 -41.58
CA TRP A 379 -20.04 -14.34 -40.80
C TRP A 379 -20.49 -14.43 -39.34
N LYS A 380 -21.69 -14.97 -39.07
CA LYS A 380 -22.16 -15.18 -37.68
C LYS A 380 -21.23 -16.11 -36.90
N ARG A 381 -20.70 -17.15 -37.53
CA ARG A 381 -19.75 -18.08 -36.90
C ARG A 381 -18.39 -17.44 -36.66
N PHE A 382 -17.85 -16.70 -37.63
CA PHE A 382 -16.61 -15.95 -37.47
C PHE A 382 -16.72 -14.88 -36.38
N ASN A 383 -17.81 -14.12 -36.35
CA ASN A 383 -18.06 -13.11 -35.31
C ASN A 383 -18.19 -13.74 -33.93
N LYS A 384 -18.80 -14.93 -33.81
CA LYS A 384 -18.84 -15.69 -32.54
C LYS A 384 -17.45 -16.15 -32.09
N ILE A 385 -16.60 -16.59 -33.02
CA ILE A 385 -15.22 -17.02 -32.73
C ILE A 385 -14.37 -15.82 -32.30
N ILE A 386 -14.45 -14.70 -33.01
CA ILE A 386 -13.74 -13.46 -32.67
C ILE A 386 -14.22 -12.91 -31.32
N ALA A 387 -15.53 -12.96 -31.04
CA ALA A 387 -16.07 -12.56 -29.74
C ALA A 387 -15.54 -13.46 -28.60
N ASN A 388 -15.48 -14.78 -28.80
CA ASN A 388 -14.90 -15.70 -27.83
C ASN A 388 -13.39 -15.46 -27.62
N LEU A 389 -12.65 -15.09 -28.67
CA LEU A 389 -11.23 -14.73 -28.55
C LEU A 389 -11.05 -13.43 -27.77
N ARG A 390 -11.86 -12.40 -28.06
CA ARG A 390 -11.85 -11.13 -27.32
C ARG A 390 -12.17 -11.31 -25.84
N GLU A 391 -13.14 -12.18 -25.52
CA GLU A 391 -13.47 -12.49 -24.12
C GLU A 391 -12.28 -13.16 -23.39
N ASN A 392 -11.55 -14.07 -24.05
CA ASN A 392 -10.36 -14.72 -23.49
C ASN A 392 -9.11 -13.80 -23.47
N ASP A 393 -8.98 -12.85 -24.40
CA ASP A 393 -7.83 -11.91 -24.47
C ASP A 393 -7.99 -10.72 -23.51
N MET A 394 -9.23 -10.28 -23.22
CA MET A 394 -9.51 -9.28 -22.19
C MET A 394 -9.17 -9.78 -20.78
N GLU A 395 -9.20 -11.10 -20.55
CA GLU A 395 -8.72 -11.72 -19.31
C GLU A 395 -7.20 -11.54 -19.11
N THR A 396 -6.43 -11.07 -20.12
CA THR A 396 -4.96 -11.02 -20.05
C THR A 396 -4.27 -9.69 -20.39
N ARG A 397 -4.94 -8.63 -20.89
CA ARG A 397 -4.21 -7.45 -21.42
C ARG A 397 -4.82 -6.05 -21.23
N THR A 398 -5.18 -5.69 -20.01
CA THR A 398 -5.10 -4.27 -19.61
C THR A 398 -4.36 -4.20 -18.28
N LEU A 399 -3.09 -3.79 -18.31
CA LEU A 399 -2.34 -3.53 -17.08
C LEU A 399 -3.05 -2.39 -16.34
N SER A 400 -3.33 -2.59 -15.06
CA SER A 400 -3.93 -1.54 -14.24
C SER A 400 -2.95 -0.37 -14.11
N ILE A 401 -3.50 0.86 -14.13
CA ILE A 401 -2.71 2.09 -14.06
C ILE A 401 -2.75 2.61 -12.62
N TYR A 402 -1.60 3.06 -12.13
CA TYR A 402 -1.52 3.89 -10.93
C TYR A 402 -0.82 5.21 -11.24
N LEU A 403 -1.05 6.18 -10.38
CA LEU A 403 -0.52 7.52 -10.50
C LEU A 403 0.58 7.74 -9.46
N ALA A 404 1.81 7.91 -9.93
CA ALA A 404 2.91 8.40 -9.09
C ALA A 404 2.85 9.94 -9.06
N MET A 405 2.70 10.50 -7.86
CA MET A 405 2.58 11.93 -7.62
C MET A 405 3.78 12.43 -6.84
N GLN A 406 4.39 13.50 -7.33
CA GLN A 406 5.35 14.28 -6.58
C GLN A 406 4.84 15.72 -6.50
N SER A 407 4.48 16.15 -5.30
CA SER A 407 3.92 17.48 -5.07
C SER A 407 4.39 18.11 -3.78
N ASN A 408 4.49 19.44 -3.76
CA ASN A 408 4.62 20.23 -2.54
C ASN A 408 3.26 20.71 -1.97
N ILE A 409 2.17 20.30 -2.60
CA ILE A 409 0.78 20.51 -2.19
C ILE A 409 0.26 19.19 -1.63
N SER A 410 -0.59 19.22 -0.60
CA SER A 410 -1.19 18.02 -0.03
C SER A 410 -2.13 17.34 -1.03
N ILE A 411 -2.22 16.01 -0.97
CA ILE A 411 -3.13 15.23 -1.83
C ILE A 411 -4.59 15.62 -1.55
N CYS A 412 -4.93 15.82 -0.28
CA CYS A 412 -6.28 16.21 0.13
C CYS A 412 -6.72 17.53 -0.52
N ASP A 413 -5.82 18.53 -0.59
CA ASP A 413 -6.11 19.80 -1.27
C ASP A 413 -6.31 19.60 -2.77
N LEU A 414 -5.49 18.75 -3.40
CA LEU A 414 -5.60 18.42 -4.83
C LEU A 414 -6.92 17.70 -5.16
N GLN A 415 -7.35 16.75 -4.32
CA GLN A 415 -8.59 16.00 -4.48
C GLN A 415 -9.84 16.85 -4.26
N SER A 416 -9.86 17.66 -3.20
CA SER A 416 -11.04 18.41 -2.76
C SER A 416 -11.37 19.60 -3.65
N SER A 417 -10.36 20.23 -4.27
CA SER A 417 -10.56 21.53 -4.91
C SER A 417 -10.15 21.64 -6.38
N MET A 418 -9.26 20.77 -6.90
CA MET A 418 -8.59 21.07 -8.18
C MET A 418 -8.63 19.95 -9.25
N LEU A 419 -8.63 18.68 -8.85
CA LEU A 419 -8.44 17.54 -9.77
C LEU A 419 -9.33 16.33 -9.40
N SER A 420 -10.65 16.45 -9.58
CA SER A 420 -11.60 15.40 -9.20
C SER A 420 -11.40 14.08 -9.97
N SER A 421 -10.93 14.14 -11.21
CA SER A 421 -10.61 12.96 -12.03
C SER A 421 -9.41 12.15 -11.52
N LEU A 422 -8.72 12.60 -10.46
CA LEU A 422 -7.67 11.82 -9.81
C LEU A 422 -8.21 10.74 -8.89
N ASN A 423 -9.46 10.84 -8.41
CA ASN A 423 -10.03 9.86 -7.48
C ASN A 423 -10.21 8.47 -8.10
N ASP A 424 -10.24 8.39 -9.43
CA ASP A 424 -10.42 7.13 -10.14
C ASP A 424 -9.13 6.30 -10.24
N TYR A 425 -7.97 6.89 -9.89
CA TYR A 425 -6.67 6.22 -9.94
C TYR A 425 -6.10 5.97 -8.54
N PRO A 426 -5.48 4.80 -8.30
CA PRO A 426 -4.70 4.58 -7.10
C PRO A 426 -3.45 5.48 -7.15
N LYS A 427 -3.15 6.15 -6.04
CA LYS A 427 -2.12 7.19 -5.95
C LYS A 427 -0.93 6.68 -5.15
N VAL A 428 0.27 7.05 -5.59
CA VAL A 428 1.53 6.76 -4.92
C VAL A 428 2.30 8.06 -4.78
N THR A 429 2.57 8.50 -3.55
CA THR A 429 3.37 9.69 -3.31
C THR A 429 4.86 9.41 -3.30
N LEU A 430 5.61 10.29 -3.95
CA LEU A 430 7.06 10.30 -3.89
C LEU A 430 7.51 11.40 -2.91
N SER A 431 8.04 11.01 -1.75
CA SER A 431 8.38 11.91 -0.64
C SER A 431 9.61 12.81 -0.87
N ILE A 432 10.09 12.93 -2.11
CA ILE A 432 11.23 13.81 -2.45
C ILE A 432 10.75 15.25 -2.58
N LYS A 433 11.12 16.07 -1.60
CA LYS A 433 10.78 17.50 -1.57
C LYS A 433 11.81 18.33 -2.33
N ASP A 434 11.33 19.28 -3.13
CA ASP A 434 12.17 20.29 -3.78
C ASP A 434 12.62 21.37 -2.79
N LYS A 435 13.65 22.12 -3.18
CA LYS A 435 14.15 23.25 -2.38
C LYS A 435 13.09 24.35 -2.28
N THR A 436 12.91 24.88 -1.06
CA THR A 436 12.05 26.04 -0.81
C THR A 436 12.53 27.24 -1.64
N ASN A 437 11.61 27.99 -2.26
CA ASN A 437 11.87 29.15 -3.11
C ASN A 437 12.48 28.88 -4.51
N LEU A 438 12.12 27.77 -5.14
CA LEU A 438 12.60 27.40 -6.47
C LEU A 438 12.31 28.48 -7.54
N TYR A 439 11.26 29.29 -7.38
CA TYR A 439 10.77 30.21 -8.41
C TYR A 439 11.16 31.68 -8.24
N LYS A 440 12.17 31.97 -7.42
CA LYS A 440 12.67 33.35 -7.17
C LYS A 440 13.35 34.00 -8.39
N GLY A 441 13.97 33.23 -9.27
CA GLY A 441 14.67 33.76 -10.44
C GLY A 441 13.74 34.23 -11.57
N LEU A 442 14.22 35.11 -12.45
CA LEU A 442 13.51 35.46 -13.70
C LEU A 442 13.38 34.24 -14.63
N ASP A 443 14.42 33.42 -14.72
CA ASP A 443 14.46 32.14 -15.46
C ASP A 443 13.82 30.97 -14.67
N TRP A 444 12.81 31.24 -13.84
CA TRP A 444 12.19 30.21 -13.00
C TRP A 444 11.57 29.08 -13.84
N GLN A 445 10.99 29.40 -14.99
CA GLN A 445 10.40 28.46 -15.93
C GLN A 445 11.43 27.39 -16.38
N ARG A 446 12.66 27.81 -16.74
CA ARG A 446 13.76 26.91 -17.10
C ARG A 446 14.21 26.06 -15.91
N THR A 447 14.26 26.66 -14.72
CA THR A 447 14.66 25.97 -13.50
C THR A 447 13.64 24.89 -13.11
N ALA A 448 12.35 25.21 -13.18
CA ALA A 448 11.23 24.31 -12.93
C ALA A 448 11.24 23.11 -13.89
N ALA A 449 11.37 23.37 -15.20
CA ALA A 449 11.44 22.32 -16.21
C ALA A 449 12.64 21.37 -15.98
N ARG A 450 13.79 21.91 -15.59
CA ARG A 450 14.96 21.09 -15.26
C ARG A 450 14.70 20.19 -14.06
N HIS A 451 14.12 20.71 -12.98
CA HIS A 451 13.79 19.92 -11.79
C HIS A 451 12.74 18.84 -12.10
N ALA A 452 11.66 19.18 -12.81
CA ALA A 452 10.63 18.23 -13.19
C ALA A 452 11.19 17.05 -14.01
N LEU A 453 12.07 17.33 -14.98
CA LEU A 453 12.71 16.29 -15.80
C LEU A 453 13.75 15.48 -15.01
N GLN A 454 14.47 16.10 -14.07
CA GLN A 454 15.38 15.41 -13.16
C GLN A 454 14.66 14.40 -12.27
N HIS A 455 13.51 14.80 -11.73
CA HIS A 455 12.66 13.93 -10.93
C HIS A 455 12.04 12.83 -11.77
N TYR A 456 11.50 13.14 -12.95
CA TYR A 456 10.96 12.13 -13.86
C TYR A 456 12.02 11.08 -14.27
N ALA A 457 13.26 11.50 -14.55
CA ALA A 457 14.36 10.58 -14.83
C ALA A 457 14.76 9.69 -13.64
N ASN A 458 14.46 10.11 -12.40
CA ASN A 458 14.68 9.33 -11.19
C ASN A 458 13.47 8.52 -10.75
N ALA A 459 12.26 8.84 -11.24
CA ALA A 459 11.00 8.34 -10.71
C ALA A 459 10.95 6.81 -10.67
N ASN A 460 11.31 6.14 -11.76
CA ASN A 460 11.32 4.67 -11.82
C ASN A 460 12.33 4.05 -10.85
N ILE A 461 13.50 4.66 -10.65
CA ILE A 461 14.52 4.17 -9.72
C ILE A 461 13.96 4.22 -8.30
N ILE A 462 13.34 5.35 -7.94
CA ILE A 462 12.74 5.56 -6.63
C ILE A 462 11.58 4.59 -6.42
N LEU A 463 10.70 4.43 -7.42
CA LEU A 463 9.55 3.53 -7.34
C LEU A 463 9.97 2.07 -7.18
N VAL A 464 11.03 1.61 -7.86
CA VAL A 464 11.56 0.25 -7.68
C VAL A 464 12.10 0.07 -6.26
N ASN A 465 12.90 1.03 -5.77
CA ASN A 465 13.43 0.97 -4.41
C ASN A 465 12.32 1.02 -3.35
N MET A 466 11.30 1.87 -3.54
CA MET A 466 10.13 1.94 -2.67
C MET A 466 9.38 0.62 -2.70
N LEU A 467 9.20 0.00 -3.86
CA LEU A 467 8.50 -1.28 -4.00
C LEU A 467 9.25 -2.41 -3.29
N GLU A 468 10.59 -2.42 -3.32
CA GLU A 468 11.39 -3.36 -2.53
C GLU A 468 11.20 -3.15 -1.02
N GLN A 469 11.17 -1.90 -0.57
CA GLN A 469 10.86 -1.57 0.83
C GLN A 469 9.43 -1.96 1.21
N CYS A 470 8.44 -1.71 0.35
CA CYS A 470 7.06 -2.15 0.53
C CYS A 470 6.95 -3.67 0.68
N ARG A 471 7.71 -4.43 -0.12
CA ARG A 471 7.81 -5.89 0.02
C ARG A 471 8.38 -6.24 1.39
N TYR A 472 9.47 -5.61 1.82
CA TYR A 472 10.04 -5.89 3.14
C TYR A 472 9.08 -5.55 4.29
N LEU A 473 8.39 -4.41 4.22
CA LEU A 473 7.49 -3.91 5.27
C LEU A 473 6.08 -4.51 5.20
N HIS A 474 5.72 -5.18 4.11
CA HIS A 474 4.36 -5.64 3.83
C HIS A 474 3.33 -4.50 3.88
N ILE A 475 3.63 -3.38 3.22
CA ILE A 475 2.71 -2.23 3.09
C ILE A 475 2.40 -1.97 1.61
N PRO A 476 1.21 -1.45 1.29
CA PRO A 476 0.90 -1.05 -0.08
C PRO A 476 1.78 0.10 -0.56
N LEU A 477 2.10 0.09 -1.85
CA LEU A 477 2.94 1.10 -2.49
C LEU A 477 2.42 2.53 -2.32
N GLY A 478 1.10 2.73 -2.32
CA GLY A 478 0.48 4.03 -2.19
C GLY A 478 0.42 4.60 -0.77
N ASN A 479 0.59 3.76 0.25
CA ASN A 479 0.59 4.16 1.66
C ASN A 479 2.01 4.15 2.24
N PHE A 480 3.01 4.32 1.39
CA PHE A 480 4.40 4.36 1.81
C PHE A 480 4.65 5.59 2.71
N PRO A 481 5.21 5.42 3.91
CA PRO A 481 5.43 6.51 4.86
C PRO A 481 6.55 7.45 4.40
N ASP A 482 6.51 8.70 4.89
CA ASP A 482 7.59 9.68 4.65
C ASP A 482 8.92 9.27 5.31
N ASP A 483 8.86 8.70 6.52
CA ASP A 483 10.00 8.08 7.20
C ASP A 483 9.80 6.55 7.29
N PRO A 484 10.32 5.78 6.32
CA PRO A 484 10.15 4.34 6.31
C PRO A 484 10.92 3.63 7.42
N CYS A 485 11.99 4.22 7.96
CA CYS A 485 12.80 3.56 8.97
C CYS A 485 12.08 3.55 10.33
N LEU A 486 11.58 4.72 10.74
CA LEU A 486 10.83 4.83 11.99
C LEU A 486 9.52 4.05 11.91
N PHE A 487 8.75 4.25 10.83
CA PHE A 487 7.49 3.54 10.63
C PHE A 487 7.67 2.02 10.56
N ALA A 488 8.77 1.53 9.98
CA ALA A 488 9.07 0.09 9.98
C ALA A 488 9.23 -0.47 11.39
N CYS A 489 9.94 0.25 12.26
CA CYS A 489 10.15 -0.17 13.64
C CYS A 489 8.80 -0.30 14.37
N ASP A 490 7.95 0.72 14.25
CA ASP A 490 6.62 0.73 14.86
C ASP A 490 5.73 -0.39 14.31
N LEU A 491 5.72 -0.56 12.98
CA LEU A 491 4.88 -1.56 12.31
C LEU A 491 5.29 -2.99 12.68
N PHE A 492 6.58 -3.32 12.63
CA PHE A 492 7.04 -4.66 12.99
C PHE A 492 6.84 -4.93 14.47
N TYR A 493 7.12 -3.95 15.32
CA TYR A 493 6.95 -4.13 16.76
C TYR A 493 5.48 -4.30 17.12
N ALA A 494 4.58 -3.49 16.57
CA ALA A 494 3.13 -3.66 16.75
C ALA A 494 2.63 -5.02 16.28
N ARG A 495 3.07 -5.51 15.11
CA ARG A 495 2.72 -6.85 14.61
C ARG A 495 3.22 -7.97 15.53
N HIS A 496 4.44 -7.84 16.06
CA HIS A 496 4.98 -8.80 17.03
C HIS A 496 4.23 -8.76 18.36
N LEU A 497 3.89 -7.58 18.87
CA LEU A 497 3.08 -7.39 20.08
C LEU A 497 1.72 -8.08 19.94
N ILE A 498 0.98 -7.80 18.86
CA ILE A 498 -0.33 -8.41 18.60
C ILE A 498 -0.22 -9.93 18.49
N LYS A 499 0.81 -10.44 17.78
CA LYS A 499 1.05 -11.89 17.66
C LYS A 499 1.26 -12.57 19.02
N HIS A 500 1.83 -11.85 19.99
CA HIS A 500 2.04 -12.32 21.36
C HIS A 500 0.93 -11.84 22.32
N ASN A 501 -0.21 -11.39 21.80
CA ASN A 501 -1.40 -10.98 22.55
C ASN A 501 -1.17 -9.78 23.49
N HIS A 502 -0.23 -8.90 23.15
CA HIS A 502 -0.07 -7.59 23.79
C HIS A 502 -1.05 -6.58 23.20
N LEU A 503 -1.65 -5.77 24.07
CA LEU A 503 -2.38 -4.58 23.65
C LEU A 503 -1.39 -3.49 23.26
N LEU A 504 -1.73 -2.73 22.23
CA LEU A 504 -0.94 -1.60 21.77
C LEU A 504 -1.08 -0.39 22.70
N TRP A 505 0.00 0.37 22.84
CA TRP A 505 0.05 1.68 23.49
C TRP A 505 0.45 2.78 22.48
N CYS A 506 0.17 2.54 21.21
CA CYS A 506 0.48 3.47 20.13
C CYS A 506 -0.46 4.68 20.16
N SER A 507 0.10 5.88 20.01
CA SER A 507 -0.62 7.14 19.90
C SER A 507 0.01 8.00 18.79
N LEU A 508 -0.73 8.96 18.27
CA LEU A 508 -0.22 10.01 17.37
C LEU A 508 0.61 11.08 18.10
N THR A 509 0.57 11.07 19.43
CA THR A 509 1.31 11.99 20.30
C THR A 509 2.65 11.41 20.70
N ASP A 510 3.59 12.26 21.12
CA ASP A 510 4.87 11.83 21.72
C ASP A 510 4.70 11.07 23.06
N GLN A 511 3.47 11.01 23.57
CA GLN A 511 3.09 10.24 24.76
C GLN A 511 2.45 8.89 24.37
N PRO A 512 2.89 7.76 24.96
CA PRO A 512 2.27 6.46 24.75
C PRO A 512 0.87 6.40 25.38
N ASP A 513 -0.05 5.63 24.80
CA ASP A 513 -1.40 5.42 25.36
C ASP A 513 -1.33 4.47 26.56
N LEU A 514 -1.31 5.04 27.77
CA LEU A 514 -1.22 4.33 29.05
C LEU A 514 -2.52 4.46 29.84
N SER A 515 -3.64 4.65 29.14
CA SER A 515 -4.96 4.68 29.74
C SER A 515 -5.15 5.84 30.74
N GLY A 516 -4.70 7.05 30.41
CA GLY A 516 -4.86 8.23 31.26
C GLY A 516 -3.78 8.41 32.33
N LYS A 517 -2.76 7.54 32.34
CA LYS A 517 -1.60 7.60 33.25
C LYS A 517 -0.35 8.16 32.55
N GLU A 518 -0.52 8.82 31.40
CA GLU A 518 0.59 9.32 30.59
C GLU A 518 1.33 10.46 31.29
N GLN A 519 0.60 11.32 32.01
CA GLN A 519 1.15 12.48 32.72
C GLN A 519 1.85 12.11 34.02
N ASP A 520 1.64 10.88 34.53
CA ASP A 520 2.29 10.38 35.74
C ASP A 520 3.74 9.92 35.45
N ASP A 521 4.16 9.83 34.18
CA ASP A 521 5.54 9.47 33.81
C ASP A 521 6.48 10.69 33.84
N TYR A 522 7.00 10.99 35.04
CA TYR A 522 7.93 12.09 35.30
C TYR A 522 9.24 12.06 34.48
N ARG A 523 9.55 10.96 33.77
CA ARG A 523 10.77 10.87 32.95
C ARG A 523 10.69 11.68 31.66
N MET A 524 9.48 11.91 31.12
CA MET A 524 9.24 12.82 29.98
C MET A 524 9.73 14.24 30.29
N LEU A 525 9.69 14.65 31.56
CA LEU A 525 10.14 15.97 32.02
C LEU A 525 11.67 16.07 32.03
N LEU A 526 12.40 14.98 32.30
CA LEU A 526 13.87 14.97 32.34
C LEU A 526 14.50 15.09 30.94
N THR A 527 13.77 14.71 29.88
CA THR A 527 14.23 14.83 28.49
C THR A 527 13.94 16.19 27.86
N ALA A 528 12.95 16.94 28.36
CA ALA A 528 12.56 18.24 27.80
C ALA A 528 13.64 19.31 28.01
N ASP A 529 14.34 19.28 29.14
CA ASP A 529 15.36 20.28 29.48
C ASP A 529 16.65 20.21 28.63
N ILE A 530 16.82 19.16 27.81
CA ILE A 530 17.99 18.98 26.94
C ILE A 530 17.84 19.73 25.61
N ASN A 531 16.61 19.96 25.12
CA ASN A 531 16.36 20.48 23.78
C ASN A 531 16.15 22.01 23.71
N ASP A 532 15.84 22.67 24.82
CA ASP A 532 15.47 24.11 24.82
C ASP A 532 16.66 25.10 24.88
N GLN A 533 17.91 24.63 24.80
CA GLN A 533 19.07 25.53 24.81
C GLN A 533 19.53 25.99 23.41
N ASN A 534 18.91 25.53 22.30
CA ASN A 534 19.34 25.88 20.94
C ASN A 534 18.28 26.57 20.06
N GLY A 535 17.16 27.02 20.63
CA GLY A 535 16.10 27.75 19.90
C GLY A 535 15.87 29.14 20.47
N ASN A 536 16.11 30.18 19.65
CA ASN A 536 15.90 31.59 19.95
C ASN A 536 14.66 31.93 20.81
N ASN A 537 14.92 32.57 21.95
CA ASN A 537 13.94 33.27 22.78
C ASN A 537 13.12 34.30 21.98
N GLN A 538 11.84 34.03 21.77
CA GLN A 538 10.78 35.03 21.98
C GLN A 538 9.50 34.29 22.39
N HIS A 539 9.20 34.24 23.69
CA HIS A 539 7.87 34.55 24.18
C HIS A 539 7.93 34.87 25.68
N ILE A 540 7.69 36.15 25.95
CA ILE A 540 7.39 36.70 27.26
C ILE A 540 6.08 36.09 27.72
N ASN A 541 6.04 35.50 28.92
CA ASN A 541 4.95 35.72 29.85
C ASN A 541 5.42 35.53 31.29
N SER A 542 5.38 36.66 31.98
CA SER A 542 5.43 36.85 33.41
C SER A 542 4.50 35.90 34.17
N THR A 543 5.03 35.18 35.14
CA THR A 543 4.62 35.22 36.56
C THR A 543 5.62 34.41 37.39
N ASP A 544 5.71 34.76 38.67
CA ASP A 544 6.45 34.07 39.73
C ASP A 544 7.94 34.43 39.94
N ASN A 545 8.15 35.72 40.22
CA ASN A 545 9.19 36.15 41.15
C ASN A 545 8.77 35.82 42.60
N ILE A 546 9.14 34.65 43.13
CA ILE A 546 9.19 34.45 44.59
C ILE A 546 10.44 33.62 44.92
N PHE A 547 11.26 34.15 45.83
CA PHE A 547 12.56 33.66 46.33
C PHE A 547 13.82 34.06 45.54
N LYS A 548 14.10 35.36 45.49
CA LYS A 548 15.48 35.85 45.53
C LYS A 548 15.93 35.97 46.99
N ASN A 549 16.60 34.95 47.51
CA ASN A 549 17.55 35.15 48.60
C ASN A 549 18.95 35.20 48.00
N ALA A 550 19.62 36.30 48.31
CA ALA A 550 20.99 36.58 47.96
C ALA A 550 21.95 35.65 48.72
N ASN A 551 23.11 35.46 48.11
CA ASN A 551 24.32 34.77 48.59
C ASN A 551 24.34 33.27 48.32
N ASP A 552 24.84 32.92 47.14
CA ASP A 552 25.93 31.96 46.99
C ASP A 552 26.52 32.11 45.59
N GLU A 553 27.51 33.01 45.48
CA GLU A 553 28.55 32.86 44.47
C GLU A 553 29.35 31.61 44.88
N ILE A 554 29.23 30.51 44.12
CA ILE A 554 30.28 29.52 43.84
C ILE A 554 29.68 28.38 42.99
N HIS A 555 30.39 28.05 41.92
CA HIS A 555 30.16 26.97 40.94
C HIS A 555 29.12 27.22 39.84
N SER A 556 29.65 27.74 38.74
CA SER A 556 29.25 27.37 37.39
C SER A 556 29.17 25.85 37.26
N ASN A 557 27.98 25.27 37.43
CA ASN A 557 27.69 23.92 36.94
C ASN A 557 27.66 23.98 35.40
N LYS A 558 28.87 23.99 34.81
CA LYS A 558 29.07 23.34 33.52
C LYS A 558 28.51 21.94 33.69
N GLN A 559 27.51 21.61 32.88
CA GLN A 559 26.95 20.29 32.72
C GLN A 559 28.11 19.27 32.72
N ASN A 560 28.24 18.50 33.80
CA ASN A 560 29.17 17.38 33.86
C ASN A 560 28.61 16.31 32.91
N HIS A 561 29.04 16.31 31.66
CA HIS A 561 29.06 15.07 30.90
C HIS A 561 29.88 14.06 31.73
N PRO A 562 29.44 12.80 31.89
CA PRO A 562 30.15 11.80 32.71
C PRO A 562 31.51 11.37 32.14
N PHE A 563 31.97 11.99 31.05
CA PHE A 563 33.23 11.70 30.37
C PHE A 563 34.12 12.95 30.37
N GLU A 564 35.34 12.82 30.90
CA GLU A 564 36.40 13.81 30.67
C GLU A 564 36.97 13.62 29.27
N ILE A 565 36.65 14.55 28.36
CA ILE A 565 37.21 14.57 27.01
C ILE A 565 38.59 15.25 27.09
N ASN A 566 39.66 14.48 26.82
CA ASN A 566 41.00 15.04 26.74
C ASN A 566 41.14 16.00 25.55
N HIS A 567 41.79 17.14 25.78
CA HIS A 567 42.02 18.16 24.74
C HIS A 567 43.19 17.74 23.84
N SER A 568 43.16 18.15 22.56
CA SER A 568 44.25 17.84 21.62
C SER A 568 45.59 18.40 22.10
N GLY A 569 46.63 17.56 22.07
CA GLY A 569 47.98 17.92 22.53
C GLY A 569 48.31 17.55 23.98
N PHE A 570 47.39 16.92 24.72
CA PHE A 570 47.63 16.49 26.11
C PHE A 570 48.66 15.35 26.23
N TYR A 571 48.78 14.49 25.21
CA TYR A 571 49.81 13.44 25.14
C TYR A 571 50.74 13.65 23.92
N PRO A 572 52.07 13.62 24.09
CA PRO A 572 53.02 13.95 23.04
C PRO A 572 53.25 12.84 21.98
N THR A 573 52.80 11.61 22.21
CA THR A 573 53.17 10.45 21.36
C THR A 573 52.02 9.71 20.70
N SER A 574 50.78 9.86 21.18
CA SER A 574 49.65 9.11 20.64
C SER A 574 48.32 9.72 21.05
N CYS A 575 47.46 10.00 20.06
CA CYS A 575 46.05 10.30 20.26
C CYS A 575 45.25 9.03 19.93
N ILE A 576 44.35 8.62 20.83
CA ILE A 576 43.41 7.52 20.61
C ILE A 576 42.02 8.15 20.58
N GLU A 577 41.33 8.01 19.44
CA GLU A 577 39.96 8.46 19.24
C GLU A 577 39.05 7.23 19.24
N PHE A 578 37.99 7.26 20.05
CA PHE A 578 36.95 6.23 20.06
C PHE A 578 35.66 6.84 19.54
N GLU A 579 35.17 6.31 18.42
CA GLU A 579 33.82 6.59 17.92
C GLU A 579 32.92 5.42 18.32
N LEU A 580 31.94 5.69 19.19
CA LEU A 580 30.93 4.72 19.58
C LEU A 580 29.70 4.89 18.68
N VAL A 581 29.41 3.88 17.86
CA VAL A 581 28.25 3.84 16.97
C VAL A 581 27.27 2.77 17.50
N ASP A 582 25.97 2.99 17.34
CA ASP A 582 24.91 2.01 17.66
C ASP A 582 24.87 1.49 19.11
N LEU A 583 25.23 2.35 20.07
CA LEU A 583 25.28 1.98 21.49
C LEU A 583 23.92 1.43 21.99
N ALA A 584 22.81 2.02 21.56
CA ALA A 584 21.47 1.59 21.93
C ALA A 584 21.17 0.16 21.43
N ILE A 585 21.53 -0.16 20.20
CA ILE A 585 21.35 -1.51 19.61
C ILE A 585 22.20 -2.52 20.38
N CYS A 586 23.46 -2.17 20.64
CA CYS A 586 24.36 -3.01 21.44
C CYS A 586 23.82 -3.24 22.85
N ALA A 587 23.19 -2.23 23.46
CA ALA A 587 22.59 -2.33 24.78
C ALA A 587 21.37 -3.26 24.80
N VAL A 588 20.47 -3.17 23.82
CA VAL A 588 19.30 -4.07 23.71
C VAL A 588 19.75 -5.52 23.51
N LEU A 589 20.71 -5.77 22.60
CA LEU A 589 21.23 -7.12 22.33
C LEU A 589 21.97 -7.71 23.53
N ASN A 590 22.73 -6.89 24.27
CA ASN A 590 23.51 -7.33 25.43
C ASN A 590 22.84 -7.01 26.79
N PHE A 591 21.54 -6.72 26.81
CA PHE A 591 20.79 -6.33 28.01
C PHE A 591 21.05 -7.24 29.21
N GLN A 592 21.07 -8.56 28.98
CA GLN A 592 21.37 -9.56 30.03
C GLN A 592 22.78 -9.42 30.61
N LYS A 593 23.78 -9.02 29.81
CA LYS A 593 25.15 -8.82 30.28
C LYS A 593 25.29 -7.50 31.03
N ILE A 594 24.56 -6.47 30.61
CA ILE A 594 24.55 -5.16 31.28
C ILE A 594 24.04 -5.33 32.71
N HIS A 595 22.88 -5.97 32.89
CA HIS A 595 22.35 -6.22 34.22
C HIS A 595 23.24 -7.13 35.08
N LYS A 596 23.83 -8.19 34.48
CA LYS A 596 24.83 -9.00 35.18
C LYS A 596 26.04 -8.16 35.64
N ALA A 597 26.48 -7.20 34.84
CA ALA A 597 27.58 -6.30 35.18
C ALA A 597 27.18 -5.26 36.25
N GLU A 598 25.93 -4.81 36.25
CA GLU A 598 25.33 -3.95 37.29
C GLU A 598 25.11 -4.69 38.62
N GLY A 599 25.33 -6.01 38.65
CA GLY A 599 25.19 -6.84 39.85
C GLY A 599 23.78 -7.34 40.11
N SER A 600 22.84 -7.18 39.16
CA SER A 600 21.49 -7.74 39.23
C SER A 600 21.45 -9.11 38.53
N ASN A 601 21.19 -10.17 39.31
CA ASN A 601 21.01 -11.52 38.77
C ASN A 601 19.51 -11.80 38.52
N PHE A 602 19.10 -11.78 37.25
CA PHE A 602 17.71 -12.03 36.82
C PHE A 602 17.21 -13.48 37.01
N ASP A 603 18.08 -14.46 37.27
CA ASP A 603 17.66 -15.85 37.55
C ASP A 603 17.05 -16.03 38.96
N LEU A 604 17.11 -15.00 39.80
CA LEU A 604 16.46 -14.93 41.11
C LEU A 604 15.31 -13.92 41.07
N ASP A 605 14.37 -14.13 40.17
CA ASP A 605 13.06 -13.49 40.27
C ASP A 605 12.35 -14.06 41.50
N PHE A 606 12.23 -13.24 42.56
CA PHE A 606 11.53 -13.60 43.81
C PHE A 606 10.01 -13.82 43.61
N GLY A 607 9.48 -13.75 42.38
CA GLY A 607 8.08 -13.98 42.05
C GLY A 607 7.68 -15.35 41.50
N THR A 608 8.60 -16.21 41.03
CA THR A 608 8.22 -17.38 40.19
C THR A 608 8.43 -18.77 40.80
N THR A 609 8.83 -18.88 42.08
CA THR A 609 8.87 -20.18 42.77
C THR A 609 8.04 -20.20 44.05
N VAL A 610 6.72 -20.37 43.90
CA VAL A 610 5.90 -20.85 45.03
C VAL A 610 6.25 -22.33 45.25
N GLN A 611 7.19 -22.60 46.16
CA GLN A 611 7.28 -23.91 46.79
C GLN A 611 6.02 -24.10 47.63
N ASN A 612 5.13 -24.98 47.20
CA ASN A 612 4.01 -25.49 48.00
C ASN A 612 4.54 -26.07 49.33
N PRO A 613 4.24 -25.51 50.50
CA PRO A 613 4.37 -26.20 51.76
C PRO A 613 2.97 -26.66 52.15
N LEU A 614 2.44 -27.68 51.49
CA LEU A 614 1.47 -28.67 52.01
C LEU A 614 0.94 -29.51 50.82
N GLY A 615 1.19 -30.82 50.87
CA GLY A 615 0.81 -31.77 49.83
C GLY A 615 -0.70 -32.02 49.79
N GLY A 616 -1.27 -31.93 48.58
CA GLY A 616 -2.59 -32.44 48.22
C GLY A 616 -2.65 -32.64 46.70
N PRO A 617 -3.01 -33.83 46.19
CA PRO A 617 -3.01 -34.09 44.75
C PRO A 617 -4.30 -33.56 44.12
N GLY A 618 -4.20 -32.62 43.16
CA GLY A 618 -5.35 -32.27 42.32
C GLY A 618 -5.45 -30.84 41.74
N VAL A 619 -4.51 -29.93 41.97
CA VAL A 619 -4.59 -28.56 41.43
C VAL A 619 -3.58 -28.37 40.30
N VAL A 620 -4.10 -28.19 39.08
CA VAL A 620 -3.33 -27.71 37.92
C VAL A 620 -2.85 -26.29 38.22
N PRO A 621 -1.58 -25.90 37.97
CA PRO A 621 -1.11 -24.58 38.36
C PRO A 621 -1.79 -23.53 37.46
N SER A 622 -2.60 -22.66 38.06
CA SER A 622 -2.94 -21.36 37.46
C SER A 622 -1.78 -20.41 37.72
N ILE A 623 -1.35 -19.70 36.69
CA ILE A 623 -0.42 -18.57 36.82
C ILE A 623 -1.21 -17.45 37.48
N ASN A 624 -1.31 -17.48 38.81
CA ASN A 624 -1.92 -16.39 39.57
C ASN A 624 -0.86 -15.32 39.84
N ASN A 625 -1.05 -14.21 39.14
CA ASN A 625 -0.62 -12.83 39.43
C ASN A 625 -0.18 -12.60 40.88
N THR A 626 1.12 -12.67 41.15
CA THR A 626 1.75 -11.80 42.14
C THR A 626 1.96 -10.45 41.49
N SER A 627 1.30 -9.42 42.03
CA SER A 627 1.58 -8.02 41.69
C SER A 627 3.07 -7.75 41.89
N MET A 628 3.80 -7.66 40.78
CA MET A 628 5.16 -7.13 40.79
C MET A 628 5.09 -5.74 41.43
N THR A 629 5.78 -5.57 42.55
CA THR A 629 5.83 -4.31 43.27
C THR A 629 6.18 -3.19 42.30
N ALA A 630 5.47 -2.07 42.35
CA ALA A 630 5.62 -0.90 41.48
C ALA A 630 7.03 -0.25 41.45
N TYR A 631 8.01 -0.84 42.14
CA TYR A 631 9.39 -0.38 42.24
C TYR A 631 10.34 -0.96 41.18
N ASP A 632 9.91 -1.95 40.38
CA ASP A 632 10.73 -2.52 39.31
C ASP A 632 10.00 -2.42 37.96
N GLU A 633 9.91 -1.20 37.42
CA GLU A 633 9.35 -0.91 36.10
C GLU A 633 10.07 -1.66 34.97
N THR A 634 11.38 -1.93 35.15
CA THR A 634 12.18 -2.74 34.22
C THR A 634 11.64 -4.16 34.11
N SER A 635 11.21 -4.77 35.22
CA SER A 635 10.54 -6.07 35.24
C SER A 635 9.14 -6.03 34.61
N GLN A 636 8.39 -4.93 34.79
CA GLN A 636 7.06 -4.74 34.20
C GLN A 636 7.07 -4.59 32.66
N CYS A 637 8.10 -3.93 32.12
CA CYS A 637 8.29 -3.77 30.68
C CYS A 637 9.02 -4.96 30.03
N LEU A 638 9.52 -5.91 30.83
CA LEU A 638 10.39 -6.98 30.37
C LEU A 638 9.77 -7.86 29.26
N PRO A 639 8.49 -8.26 29.30
CA PRO A 639 7.92 -9.06 28.22
C PRO A 639 7.92 -8.33 26.88
N ALA A 640 7.61 -7.04 26.88
CA ALA A 640 7.66 -6.19 25.70
C ALA A 640 9.11 -5.99 25.20
N LEU A 641 10.05 -5.72 26.11
CA LEU A 641 11.48 -5.58 25.78
C LEU A 641 12.08 -6.87 25.22
N ARG A 642 11.63 -8.03 25.70
CA ARG A 642 12.01 -9.35 25.16
C ARG A 642 11.50 -9.60 23.74
N LEU A 643 10.41 -8.93 23.33
CA LEU A 643 9.91 -8.99 21.95
C LEU A 643 10.62 -7.99 21.03
N LEU A 644 11.09 -6.87 21.59
CA LEU A 644 11.90 -5.89 20.86
C LEU A 644 13.29 -6.45 20.47
N ARG A 645 13.87 -7.28 21.35
CA ARG A 645 15.14 -7.98 21.13
C ARG A 645 14.94 -9.26 20.35
#